data_AF-A0A336K4S4-F1
#
_entry.id   AF-A0A336K4S4-F1
#
_cell.length_a   1.000
_cell.length_b   1.000
_cell.length_c   1.000
_cell.angle_alpha   90.00
_cell.angle_beta   90.00
_cell.angle_gamma   90.00
#
_symmetry.space_group_name_H-M   'P 1'
#
loop_
_entity.id
_entity.type
_entity.pdbx_description
1 polymer ?
#
loop_
_entity_poly.entity_id
_entity_poly.type
_entity_poly.pdbx_seq_one_letter_code
_entity_poly.pdbx_strand_id
1 'polypeptide(L)'
;MELISEEVVTNYNKQSIDWELCKLRWKKPPNTPLGEDYNFTGVCLPAQFKDFAENIRNFEIRSDDIFVLGYPKSGTTWTQEMVWLLNNDCDFKKAKKVSQMYRFPLLEVLAILPSQLNSQDLFNELSHLPSPRHFKSHLPISMLPEQLWTVKPKIVHITRNPKDAAISLFHHYKHMHGYLGTKEEFLNLYLEGNVFYGPFTTTINEFMQLKNEPYIHFINYEDMRKDLRSVIRSTAKFLEKSVTDSQVELLFSHLQVDAMRNNPSCNQDDLVFLSTSLFNSPNPDFTFIRKAKVDAFKDEMSDDLQGKFDEAIIQNIAALNLYTDKIWEKIDDTRNKCKDDPSWHKVSYTPNYSLSPDKDRRFCVLSERYKVYMDFIKNYDVREDDVWITTYPKSGTTWTQEMVWMINNNYQFELAQKQPLSSRSPTLRKIISTQTEVNQTTKDIFVTMDATSEFSPPFHIKNHLPAGLLPHKIWTVKPKIIYVARNPKDAAISFYHYYKYVYKYEGTKEEFLSLFLDGLTEFGLQTSHILDFWNLRNESNILFLTYEEMKRDLRDVIYRVVNFMGKSINEEQLSALEKHLHIDSMRENVSVINIKNATPEQLEILMKRQKERGEAGSHKDEMSPEFSRKFDELIKRELTDKVCDSSLNQKKTKMSITWDEIKDPRLKFKNNDKWFKVTNHHIDIPALSTDHTYLSCMLSERYKDFIELVSKYQVNYDDIWITTHPRSGTTWMQELVWLIANDLDYGKAREVSLRVRSPTLRKLISSIEGQNKFKQDWGISVDGEQEFKRPHIIKNHLPATLLPKSIWTVKPKIIYVARNPKDVAASMYHLYRSYLFYTGTIEEYFQLFLSDLSMIFQHEIISNLIFCLILAEFGPHYQHILEFYKMRNEPNILFVTYEEMNADLRIVIQRVAQFLGKKLTESEIDTLFKHLQLDEMKKNPSCNMKDCARQAIEDMHIPKSMISDHIRTGKNFEIHEDDIWVISYPKCGTTWTQETVWQICNDVDLTSEKSKESLRTRFPFFEMQFRATSITPTDTGPSRIEILQNMARPRFIKSHLPICFLPDQLWSKAAKIIYVAREPKDAAVSYYHHYYNLHTYLGNINDFCEIYLNGMVEYGCYWDHVEQYNLIRHLPNFKFIKYEDMKHDLERTLLDLATFLEKDLPKSKLDQLIQHLQFDKMKNNVGVNYSLQPPPKNHQHSSRERSKVTGYNFLRRGETGSFKDEMPLEFIEKFNQKTKTRFDCYENLY
;
A
#
# COMPACT_ATOMS: atom_id res chain seq x y z
N MET A 1 -0.84 -7.37 35.20
CA MET A 1 -1.47 -6.86 33.95
C MET A 1 -1.55 -8.04 32.98
N GLU A 2 -2.65 -8.26 32.24
CA GLU A 2 -2.78 -9.41 31.31
C GLU A 2 -2.90 -8.91 29.85
N LEU A 3 -1.92 -9.25 29.01
CA LEU A 3 -1.89 -8.87 27.59
C LEU A 3 -2.93 -9.70 26.85
N ILE A 4 -3.94 -9.04 26.26
CA ILE A 4 -5.02 -9.69 25.52
C ILE A 4 -4.54 -10.13 24.13
N SER A 5 -3.84 -9.23 23.44
CA SER A 5 -3.35 -9.48 22.09
C SER A 5 -2.21 -8.54 21.73
N GLU A 6 -1.35 -9.01 20.84
CA GLU A 6 -0.29 -8.26 20.19
C GLU A 6 -0.44 -8.40 18.68
N GLU A 7 -0.38 -7.28 17.98
CA GLU A 7 -0.34 -7.22 16.52
C GLU A 7 0.89 -6.41 16.11
N VAL A 8 1.85 -7.07 15.46
CA VAL A 8 3.01 -6.38 14.88
C VAL A 8 2.49 -5.47 13.78
N VAL A 9 2.73 -4.17 13.95
CA VAL A 9 2.39 -3.19 12.93
C VAL A 9 3.46 -3.34 11.83
N THR A 10 3.14 -4.10 10.77
CA THR A 10 4.06 -4.36 9.65
C THR A 10 4.70 -3.06 9.16
N ASN A 11 6.01 -2.94 9.37
CA ASN A 11 6.78 -1.71 9.29
C ASN A 11 6.70 -1.00 7.92
N TYR A 12 6.01 0.14 7.86
CA TYR A 12 6.41 1.28 7.02
C TYR A 12 7.59 2.02 7.69
N ASN A 13 8.67 1.31 8.07
CA ASN A 13 9.80 1.90 8.81
C ASN A 13 10.63 2.82 7.92
N LYS A 14 10.11 4.04 7.80
CA LYS A 14 10.83 5.23 7.41
C LYS A 14 11.28 5.94 8.69
N GLN A 15 11.96 5.25 9.61
CA GLN A 15 12.60 5.85 10.77
C GLN A 15 14.08 5.48 10.74
N SER A 16 14.94 6.30 11.33
CA SER A 16 16.39 6.07 11.38
C SER A 16 16.79 4.94 12.33
N ILE A 17 15.88 4.50 13.21
CA ILE A 17 16.03 3.35 14.11
C ILE A 17 14.89 2.37 13.82
N ASP A 18 15.22 1.08 13.72
CA ASP A 18 14.27 0.00 13.47
C ASP A 18 13.51 -0.35 14.76
N TRP A 19 12.47 0.41 15.05
CA TRP A 19 11.52 0.07 16.11
C TRP A 19 10.53 -0.97 15.59
N GLU A 20 10.40 -2.10 16.28
CA GLU A 20 9.23 -2.96 16.12
C GLU A 20 8.07 -2.32 16.88
N LEU A 21 7.11 -1.76 16.14
CA LEU A 21 5.89 -1.20 16.69
C LEU A 21 4.82 -2.27 16.81
N CYS A 22 4.18 -2.36 17.96
CA CYS A 22 3.13 -3.32 18.25
C CYS A 22 1.88 -2.59 18.72
N LYS A 23 0.72 -3.02 18.20
CA LYS A 23 -0.57 -2.64 18.76
C LYS A 23 -0.86 -3.55 19.94
N LEU A 24 -0.72 -3.00 21.15
CA LEU A 24 -0.86 -3.74 22.41
C LEU A 24 -2.25 -3.53 22.99
N ARG A 25 -2.93 -4.64 23.34
CA ARG A 25 -4.21 -4.63 24.07
C ARG A 25 -4.05 -5.26 25.45
N TRP A 26 -4.53 -4.58 26.49
CA TRP A 26 -4.46 -5.06 27.86
C TRP A 26 -5.85 -5.21 28.46
N LYS A 27 -5.96 -6.10 29.44
CA LYS A 27 -7.17 -6.27 30.22
C LYS A 27 -7.48 -5.01 31.00
N LYS A 28 -8.75 -4.59 30.92
CA LYS A 28 -9.31 -3.49 31.70
C LYS A 28 -8.98 -3.66 33.19
N PRO A 29 -8.47 -2.62 33.88
CA PRO A 29 -8.20 -2.67 35.31
C PRO A 29 -9.40 -3.10 36.15
N PRO A 30 -9.21 -3.92 37.20
CA PRO A 30 -10.26 -4.10 38.20
C PRO A 30 -10.56 -2.75 38.87
N ASN A 31 -11.84 -2.49 39.18
CA ASN A 31 -12.32 -1.28 39.87
C ASN A 31 -12.22 0.05 39.11
N THR A 32 -11.92 0.05 37.80
CA THR A 32 -11.96 1.29 37.02
C THR A 32 -13.42 1.78 36.80
N PRO A 33 -13.69 3.09 36.83
CA PRO A 33 -15.02 3.65 36.54
C PRO A 33 -15.43 3.58 35.06
N LEU A 34 -14.56 3.10 34.17
CA LEU A 34 -14.90 2.89 32.76
C LEU A 34 -16.05 1.87 32.65
N GLY A 35 -16.97 2.05 31.70
CA GLY A 35 -18.15 1.18 31.55
C GLY A 35 -17.79 -0.29 31.27
N GLU A 36 -18.63 -1.25 31.66
CA GLU A 36 -18.41 -2.68 31.33
C GLU A 36 -18.37 -2.92 29.81
N ASP A 37 -19.14 -2.14 29.05
CA ASP A 37 -19.16 -2.16 27.58
C ASP A 37 -17.95 -1.45 26.93
N TYR A 38 -16.99 -0.95 27.72
CA TYR A 38 -15.81 -0.27 27.18
C TYR A 38 -14.88 -1.25 26.48
N ASN A 39 -14.82 -1.15 25.15
CA ASN A 39 -13.93 -1.96 24.32
C ASN A 39 -12.60 -1.22 24.09
N PHE A 40 -11.56 -1.58 24.86
CA PHE A 40 -10.21 -1.07 24.67
C PHE A 40 -9.62 -1.60 23.35
N THR A 41 -9.51 -0.73 22.34
CA THR A 41 -9.08 -1.10 20.98
C THR A 41 -7.58 -1.28 20.82
N GLY A 42 -6.81 -1.04 21.88
CA GLY A 42 -5.35 -1.13 21.94
C GLY A 42 -4.64 0.18 21.62
N VAL A 43 -3.34 0.19 21.91
CA VAL A 43 -2.47 1.35 21.65
C VAL A 43 -1.17 0.90 20.98
N CYS A 44 -0.66 1.69 20.05
CA CYS A 44 0.60 1.44 19.35
C CYS A 44 1.79 1.95 20.17
N LEU A 45 2.67 1.02 20.55
CA LEU A 45 3.86 1.24 21.38
C LEU A 45 5.03 0.39 20.86
N PRO A 46 6.29 0.71 21.21
CA PRO A 46 7.42 -0.19 20.95
C PRO A 46 7.19 -1.57 21.57
N ALA A 47 7.63 -2.64 20.89
CA ALA A 47 7.55 -4.01 21.39
C ALA A 47 8.18 -4.17 22.79
N GLN A 48 9.30 -3.47 23.03
CA GLN A 48 9.99 -3.45 24.33
C GLN A 48 9.15 -2.86 25.48
N PHE A 49 8.04 -2.17 25.21
CA PHE A 49 7.16 -1.68 26.28
C PHE A 49 6.66 -2.81 27.18
N LYS A 50 6.53 -4.03 26.64
CA LYS A 50 6.15 -5.23 27.39
C LYS A 50 7.04 -5.47 28.62
N ASP A 51 8.32 -5.12 28.54
CA ASP A 51 9.31 -5.33 29.60
C ASP A 51 9.16 -4.34 30.78
N PHE A 52 8.47 -3.22 30.56
CA PHE A 52 8.26 -2.16 31.55
C PHE A 52 6.83 -2.07 32.06
N ALA A 53 5.90 -2.72 31.35
CA ALA A 53 4.47 -2.59 31.57
C ALA A 53 4.08 -2.95 33.02
N GLU A 54 4.60 -4.05 33.54
CA GLU A 54 4.31 -4.51 34.92
C GLU A 54 4.80 -3.52 35.98
N ASN A 55 5.97 -2.92 35.80
CA ASN A 55 6.51 -1.92 36.72
C ASN A 55 5.64 -0.66 36.76
N ILE A 56 5.18 -0.17 35.60
CA ILE A 56 4.22 0.94 35.53
C ILE A 56 2.93 0.56 36.26
N ARG A 57 2.41 -0.65 36.02
CA ARG A 57 1.12 -1.08 36.56
C ARG A 57 1.11 -1.16 38.08
N ASN A 58 2.21 -1.64 38.65
CA ASN A 58 2.37 -1.88 40.08
C ASN A 58 2.97 -0.68 40.83
N PHE A 59 3.25 0.43 40.14
CA PHE A 59 3.82 1.61 40.76
C PHE A 59 2.88 2.17 41.84
N GLU A 60 3.43 2.42 43.03
CA GLU A 60 2.68 2.91 44.18
C GLU A 60 2.26 4.37 43.99
N ILE A 61 0.96 4.64 44.17
CA ILE A 61 0.35 5.97 44.06
C ILE A 61 0.09 6.53 45.45
N ARG A 62 0.46 7.80 45.65
CA ARG A 62 0.16 8.58 46.84
C ARG A 62 -1.04 9.49 46.60
N SER A 63 -1.78 9.79 47.65
CA SER A 63 -2.97 10.65 47.57
C SER A 63 -2.67 12.08 47.11
N ASP A 64 -1.44 12.55 47.30
CA ASP A 64 -0.98 13.88 46.91
C ASP A 64 -0.19 13.91 45.60
N ASP A 65 -0.12 12.78 44.88
CA ASP A 65 0.41 12.77 43.52
C ASP A 65 -0.46 13.59 42.57
N ILE A 66 0.17 14.20 41.57
CA ILE A 66 -0.53 14.93 40.51
C ILE A 66 -0.08 14.41 39.15
N PHE A 67 -1.05 14.02 38.33
CA PHE A 67 -0.82 13.52 36.99
C PHE A 67 -1.22 14.56 35.94
N VAL A 68 -0.36 14.77 34.94
CA VAL A 68 -0.68 15.56 33.75
C VAL A 68 -0.69 14.61 32.55
N LEU A 69 -1.89 14.35 32.04
CA LEU A 69 -2.16 13.32 31.04
C LEU A 69 -2.74 13.95 29.78
N GLY A 70 -2.41 13.40 28.62
CA GLY A 70 -2.99 13.86 27.36
C GLY A 70 -2.33 13.20 26.17
N TYR A 71 -3.00 13.15 25.04
CA TYR A 71 -2.40 12.63 23.82
C TYR A 71 -1.15 13.46 23.44
N PRO A 72 -0.09 12.85 22.88
CA PRO A 72 1.10 13.58 22.47
C PRO A 72 0.80 14.86 21.70
N LYS A 73 1.53 15.93 22.05
CA LYS A 73 1.45 17.26 21.40
C LYS A 73 0.11 18.01 21.58
N SER A 74 -0.65 17.66 22.61
CA SER A 74 -1.88 18.38 22.99
C SER A 74 -1.65 19.57 23.93
N GLY A 75 -0.42 19.83 24.38
CA GLY A 75 -0.11 20.97 25.27
C GLY A 75 0.47 20.60 26.64
N THR A 76 0.87 19.33 26.84
CA THR A 76 1.36 18.82 28.13
C THR A 76 2.49 19.65 28.74
N THR A 77 3.49 20.12 27.98
CA THR A 77 4.58 20.98 28.49
C THR A 77 4.08 22.29 29.08
N TRP A 78 3.05 22.89 28.47
CA TRP A 78 2.43 24.13 28.94
C TRP A 78 1.69 23.89 30.26
N THR A 79 0.92 22.81 30.33
CA THR A 79 0.14 22.43 31.50
C THR A 79 1.02 21.96 32.66
N GLN A 80 2.07 21.18 32.40
CA GLN A 80 3.04 20.78 33.43
C GLN A 80 3.65 22.00 34.13
N GLU A 81 4.05 23.02 33.37
CA GLU A 81 4.63 24.23 33.95
C GLU A 81 3.63 24.99 34.83
N MET A 82 2.41 25.15 34.34
CA MET A 82 1.32 25.79 35.08
C MET A 82 1.00 25.03 36.38
N VAL A 83 0.79 23.71 36.29
CA VAL A 83 0.45 22.86 37.43
C VAL A 83 1.58 22.84 38.45
N TRP A 84 2.84 22.72 38.00
CA TRP A 84 3.99 22.73 38.89
C TRP A 84 4.08 24.03 39.69
N LEU A 85 3.99 25.18 39.00
CA LEU A 85 4.07 26.49 39.62
C LEU A 85 2.91 26.73 40.59
N LEU A 86 1.68 26.39 40.19
CA LEU A 86 0.51 26.49 41.07
C LEU A 86 0.68 25.63 42.34
N ASN A 87 1.24 24.44 42.21
CA ASN A 87 1.41 23.54 43.36
C ASN A 87 2.60 23.88 44.26
N ASN A 88 3.57 24.65 43.74
CA ASN A 88 4.78 25.11 44.44
C ASN A 88 4.76 26.62 44.66
N ASP A 89 3.60 27.19 44.98
CA ASP A 89 3.41 28.58 45.42
C ASP A 89 4.01 29.64 44.48
N CYS A 90 3.98 29.37 43.18
CA CYS A 90 4.57 30.19 42.12
C CYS A 90 6.09 30.41 42.28
N ASP A 91 6.84 29.39 42.69
CA ASP A 91 8.31 29.43 42.76
C ASP A 91 8.97 29.41 41.38
N PHE A 92 8.93 30.55 40.68
CA PHE A 92 9.57 30.75 39.39
C PHE A 92 11.09 30.57 39.44
N LYS A 93 11.72 30.82 40.60
CA LYS A 93 13.18 30.69 40.74
C LYS A 93 13.60 29.23 40.65
N LYS A 94 12.89 28.35 41.36
CA LYS A 94 13.14 26.91 41.32
C LYS A 94 12.70 26.30 40.00
N ALA A 95 11.55 26.72 39.45
CA ALA A 95 11.08 26.28 38.13
C ALA A 95 12.12 26.53 37.03
N LYS A 96 12.81 27.68 37.08
CA LYS A 96 13.88 28.03 36.13
C LYS A 96 15.18 27.23 36.33
N LYS A 97 15.47 26.78 37.55
CA LYS A 97 16.70 26.05 37.89
C LYS A 97 16.63 24.55 37.62
N VAL A 98 15.45 23.95 37.78
CA VAL A 98 15.26 22.50 37.63
C VAL A 98 14.51 22.23 36.33
N SER A 99 15.10 21.43 35.44
CA SER A 99 14.46 21.07 34.18
C SER A 99 13.10 20.40 34.42
N GLN A 100 12.14 20.70 33.56
CA GLN A 100 10.78 20.19 33.66
C GLN A 100 10.75 18.65 33.64
N MET A 101 11.69 17.98 32.98
CA MET A 101 11.77 16.51 32.95
C MET A 101 12.03 15.87 34.33
N TYR A 102 12.73 16.59 35.23
CA TYR A 102 12.95 16.14 36.62
C TYR A 102 11.82 16.57 37.54
N ARG A 103 11.16 17.69 37.21
CA ARG A 103 9.96 18.16 37.95
C ARG A 103 8.73 17.32 37.62
N PHE A 104 8.65 16.76 36.42
CA PHE A 104 7.57 15.92 35.90
C PHE A 104 8.19 14.74 35.11
N PRO A 105 8.61 13.67 35.79
CA PRO A 105 9.11 12.48 35.11
C PRO A 105 8.03 11.85 34.21
N LEU A 106 8.46 11.39 33.02
CA LEU A 106 7.64 10.63 32.09
C LEU A 106 7.67 9.15 32.49
N LEU A 107 6.53 8.58 32.89
CA LEU A 107 6.48 7.22 33.46
C LEU A 107 6.99 6.13 32.51
N GLU A 108 6.67 6.24 31.23
CA GLU A 108 7.04 5.27 30.19
C GLU A 108 8.36 5.58 29.47
N VAL A 109 9.21 6.47 30.01
CA VAL A 109 10.40 6.97 29.31
C VAL A 109 11.37 5.87 28.86
N LEU A 110 11.61 4.85 29.69
CA LEU A 110 12.51 3.75 29.35
C LEU A 110 11.93 2.81 28.28
N ALA A 111 10.61 2.73 28.19
CA ALA A 111 9.95 1.92 27.18
C ALA A 111 10.00 2.55 25.78
N ILE A 112 10.29 3.85 25.67
CA ILE A 112 10.28 4.60 24.40
C ILE A 112 11.66 5.15 24.00
N LEU A 113 12.71 4.85 24.77
CA LEU A 113 14.11 5.16 24.44
C LEU A 113 14.92 3.86 24.30
N PRO A 114 15.87 3.79 23.35
CA PRO A 114 16.73 2.63 23.22
C PRO A 114 17.80 2.74 24.30
N SER A 115 17.65 2.06 25.43
CA SER A 115 18.64 2.10 26.51
C SER A 115 18.89 0.75 27.14
N GLN A 116 20.17 0.48 27.44
CA GLN A 116 20.67 -0.65 28.22
C GLN A 116 20.51 -0.41 29.74
N LEU A 117 19.53 0.40 30.17
CA LEU A 117 19.29 0.72 31.58
C LEU A 117 18.24 -0.25 32.16
N ASN A 118 18.51 -0.76 33.36
CA ASN A 118 17.63 -1.67 34.08
C ASN A 118 16.35 -0.93 34.52
N SER A 119 15.18 -1.46 34.18
CA SER A 119 13.88 -0.88 34.49
C SER A 119 13.60 -0.73 35.99
N GLN A 120 14.23 -1.59 36.81
CA GLN A 120 14.05 -1.59 38.26
C GLN A 120 14.63 -0.35 38.94
N ASP A 121 15.69 0.24 38.38
CA ASP A 121 16.39 1.37 38.99
C ASP A 121 15.55 2.67 38.93
N LEU A 122 14.82 2.91 37.83
CA LEU A 122 14.00 4.12 37.67
C LEU A 122 12.79 4.15 38.59
N PHE A 123 11.97 3.09 38.64
CA PHE A 123 10.77 3.10 39.49
C PHE A 123 11.12 3.18 40.97
N ASN A 124 12.28 2.63 41.34
CA ASN A 124 12.83 2.79 42.69
C ASN A 124 13.19 4.27 42.96
N GLU A 125 13.89 4.95 42.06
CA GLU A 125 14.15 6.39 42.19
C GLU A 125 12.87 7.24 42.27
N LEU A 126 11.88 6.96 41.41
CA LEU A 126 10.59 7.65 41.42
C LEU A 126 9.82 7.43 42.74
N SER A 127 9.99 6.27 43.37
CA SER A 127 9.41 5.97 44.68
C SER A 127 10.05 6.80 45.80
N HIS A 128 11.30 7.24 45.64
CA HIS A 128 12.02 8.06 46.63
C HIS A 128 11.83 9.57 46.45
N LEU A 129 11.12 10.01 45.39
CA LEU A 129 10.83 11.43 45.20
C LEU A 129 9.99 12.01 46.36
N PRO A 130 10.29 13.23 46.81
CA PRO A 130 9.51 13.89 47.84
C PRO A 130 8.10 14.19 47.34
N SER A 131 7.12 13.99 48.22
CA SER A 131 5.73 14.36 48.01
C SER A 131 5.53 15.89 48.11
N PRO A 132 4.61 16.51 47.33
CA PRO A 132 3.77 15.89 46.31
C PRO A 132 4.57 15.60 45.03
N ARG A 133 4.40 14.39 44.46
CA ARG A 133 5.07 14.00 43.21
C ARG A 133 4.23 14.40 42.01
N HIS A 134 4.90 14.74 40.92
CA HIS A 134 4.26 15.14 39.67
C HIS A 134 4.66 14.19 38.57
N PHE A 135 3.69 13.62 37.86
CA PHE A 135 3.95 12.66 36.79
C PHE A 135 3.32 13.12 35.48
N LYS A 136 4.01 12.80 34.38
CA LYS A 136 3.50 12.95 33.02
C LYS A 136 3.35 11.56 32.39
N SER A 137 2.30 11.34 31.63
CA SER A 137 2.20 10.20 30.72
C SER A 137 1.34 10.52 29.50
N HIS A 138 1.63 9.81 28.42
CA HIS A 138 0.87 9.80 27.17
C HIS A 138 0.10 8.49 26.97
N LEU A 139 0.23 7.53 27.89
CA LEU A 139 -0.52 6.27 27.87
C LEU A 139 -2.02 6.50 28.09
N PRO A 140 -2.89 5.63 27.53
CA PRO A 140 -4.26 5.50 27.99
C PRO A 140 -4.31 5.30 29.51
N ILE A 141 -5.28 5.91 30.19
CA ILE A 141 -5.38 5.85 31.64
C ILE A 141 -5.63 4.42 32.13
N SER A 142 -6.22 3.57 31.29
CA SER A 142 -6.37 2.13 31.55
C SER A 142 -5.03 1.37 31.69
N MET A 143 -3.93 1.89 31.14
CA MET A 143 -2.59 1.28 31.20
C MET A 143 -1.70 1.85 32.31
N LEU A 144 -2.19 2.85 33.04
CA LEU A 144 -1.49 3.46 34.17
C LEU A 144 -1.66 2.63 35.47
N PRO A 145 -1.01 3.01 36.59
CA PRO A 145 -1.01 2.22 37.81
C PRO A 145 -2.42 1.87 38.33
N GLU A 146 -2.61 0.65 38.86
CA GLU A 146 -3.91 0.19 39.39
C GLU A 146 -4.48 1.10 40.45
N GLN A 147 -3.58 1.63 41.28
CA GLN A 147 -3.94 2.43 42.42
C GLN A 147 -4.53 3.79 42.03
N LEU A 148 -4.48 4.23 40.75
CA LEU A 148 -5.19 5.44 40.31
C LEU A 148 -6.70 5.35 40.56
N TRP A 149 -7.28 4.14 40.50
CA TRP A 149 -8.72 3.93 40.66
C TRP A 149 -9.17 3.90 42.12
N THR A 150 -8.27 3.51 43.03
CA THR A 150 -8.55 3.40 44.47
C THR A 150 -8.11 4.66 45.23
N VAL A 151 -6.92 5.18 44.94
CA VAL A 151 -6.34 6.38 45.58
C VAL A 151 -6.95 7.66 45.02
N LYS A 152 -7.29 7.68 43.72
CA LYS A 152 -7.90 8.82 43.02
C LYS A 152 -7.11 10.14 43.19
N PRO A 153 -5.81 10.17 42.82
CA PRO A 153 -5.02 11.41 42.87
C PRO A 153 -5.57 12.45 41.88
N LYS A 154 -5.12 13.70 42.00
CA LYS A 154 -5.54 14.76 41.08
C LYS A 154 -4.94 14.53 39.69
N ILE A 155 -5.79 14.51 38.67
CA ILE A 155 -5.41 14.31 37.26
C ILE A 155 -5.83 15.53 36.45
N VAL A 156 -4.90 16.13 35.71
CA VAL A 156 -5.18 17.18 34.73
C VAL A 156 -5.05 16.58 33.34
N HIS A 157 -6.16 16.47 32.62
CA HIS A 157 -6.22 15.95 31.26
C HIS A 157 -6.26 17.07 30.22
N ILE A 158 -5.38 17.00 29.23
CA ILE A 158 -5.32 17.97 28.12
C ILE A 158 -5.88 17.37 26.84
N THR A 159 -6.81 18.11 26.23
CA THR A 159 -7.34 17.86 24.89
C THR A 159 -6.90 18.95 23.92
N ARG A 160 -6.85 18.62 22.63
CA ARG A 160 -6.54 19.55 21.54
C ARG A 160 -7.23 19.08 20.28
N ASN A 161 -7.50 19.99 19.34
CA ASN A 161 -7.94 19.61 18.00
C ASN A 161 -6.99 18.53 17.43
N PRO A 162 -7.50 17.32 17.08
CA PRO A 162 -6.66 16.21 16.65
C PRO A 162 -5.92 16.47 15.34
N LYS A 163 -6.41 17.38 14.48
CA LYS A 163 -5.69 17.82 13.27
C LYS A 163 -4.42 18.59 13.61
N ASP A 164 -4.51 19.53 14.56
CA ASP A 164 -3.36 20.29 15.04
C ASP A 164 -2.38 19.42 15.83
N ALA A 165 -2.90 18.48 16.63
CA ALA A 165 -2.09 17.50 17.34
C ALA A 165 -1.32 16.61 16.36
N ALA A 166 -1.96 16.11 15.30
CA ALA A 166 -1.33 15.29 14.27
C ALA A 166 -0.21 16.02 13.53
N ILE A 167 -0.43 17.27 13.11
CA ILE A 167 0.62 18.10 12.49
C ILE A 167 1.77 18.33 13.46
N SER A 168 1.47 18.62 14.72
CA SER A 168 2.51 18.80 15.72
C SER A 168 3.27 17.50 16.03
N LEU A 169 2.62 16.35 15.94
CA LEU A 169 3.23 15.03 16.14
C LEU A 169 4.09 14.64 14.94
N PHE A 170 3.68 14.96 13.71
CA PHE A 170 4.52 14.79 12.52
C PHE A 170 5.87 15.50 12.67
N HIS A 171 5.87 16.79 13.03
CA HIS A 171 7.12 17.54 13.23
C HIS A 171 7.96 16.94 14.35
N HIS A 172 7.31 16.45 15.42
CA HIS A 172 8.00 15.75 16.50
C HIS A 172 8.61 14.43 16.02
N TYR A 173 7.95 13.66 15.16
CA TYR A 173 8.49 12.45 14.55
C TYR A 173 9.64 12.74 13.59
N LYS A 174 9.46 13.72 12.71
CA LYS A 174 10.45 14.17 11.73
C LYS A 174 11.75 14.57 12.42
N HIS A 175 11.63 15.32 13.52
CA HIS A 175 12.77 15.98 14.13
C HIS A 175 13.33 15.27 15.38
N MET A 176 12.51 14.54 16.14
CA MET A 176 12.98 13.81 17.32
C MET A 176 13.22 12.33 17.03
N HIS A 177 12.39 11.68 16.20
CA HIS A 177 12.46 10.23 15.97
C HIS A 177 13.04 9.85 14.61
N GLY A 178 13.61 10.81 13.88
CA GLY A 178 14.25 10.58 12.59
C GLY A 178 13.33 10.02 11.50
N TYR A 179 12.05 10.41 11.51
CA TYR A 179 11.09 9.96 10.49
C TYR A 179 11.48 10.47 9.09
N LEU A 180 11.66 9.56 8.14
CA LEU A 180 12.09 9.80 6.77
C LEU A 180 10.91 9.88 5.79
N GLY A 181 9.69 9.52 6.20
CA GLY A 181 8.50 9.57 5.35
C GLY A 181 7.98 10.99 5.10
N THR A 182 7.01 11.07 4.19
CA THR A 182 6.32 12.34 3.90
C THR A 182 5.30 12.64 5.00
N LYS A 183 4.89 13.92 5.07
CA LYS A 183 3.85 14.36 5.99
C LYS A 183 2.53 13.64 5.74
N GLU A 184 2.14 13.47 4.49
CA GLU A 184 0.89 12.80 4.12
C GLU A 184 0.88 11.34 4.54
N GLU A 185 1.98 10.62 4.32
CA GLU A 185 2.13 9.24 4.80
C GLU A 185 2.01 9.15 6.31
N PHE A 186 2.66 10.06 7.05
CA PHE A 186 2.54 10.11 8.50
C PHE A 186 1.10 10.38 8.96
N LEU A 187 0.39 11.30 8.30
CA LEU A 187 -0.98 11.63 8.64
C LEU A 187 -1.95 10.49 8.33
N ASN A 188 -1.69 9.69 7.29
CA ASN A 188 -2.43 8.46 7.04
C ASN A 188 -2.17 7.41 8.13
N LEU A 189 -0.90 7.19 8.52
CA LEU A 189 -0.56 6.31 9.65
C LEU A 189 -1.22 6.78 10.96
N TYR A 190 -1.30 8.09 11.17
CA TYR A 190 -1.99 8.69 12.32
C TYR A 190 -3.49 8.33 12.32
N LEU A 191 -4.16 8.43 11.17
CA LEU A 191 -5.59 8.08 11.00
C LEU A 191 -5.84 6.58 11.21
N GLU A 192 -4.92 5.73 10.78
CA GLU A 192 -4.97 4.27 11.00
C GLU A 192 -4.68 3.89 12.47
N GLY A 193 -4.17 4.83 13.27
CA GLY A 193 -3.72 4.58 14.64
C GLY A 193 -2.37 3.85 14.74
N ASN A 194 -1.60 3.87 13.66
CA ASN A 194 -0.30 3.20 13.51
C ASN A 194 0.88 4.14 13.83
N VAL A 195 0.71 5.01 14.83
CA VAL A 195 1.74 5.92 15.37
C VAL A 195 1.78 5.78 16.89
N PHE A 196 2.86 6.24 17.54
CA PHE A 196 3.02 6.17 19.00
C PHE A 196 1.79 6.73 19.70
N TYR A 197 1.29 5.94 20.66
CA TYR A 197 0.09 6.24 21.44
C TYR A 197 -1.22 6.23 20.64
N GLY A 198 -1.17 5.90 19.34
CA GLY A 198 -2.34 5.77 18.46
C GLY A 198 -3.14 4.48 18.73
N PRO A 199 -4.43 4.42 18.40
CA PRO A 199 -5.27 5.50 17.85
C PRO A 199 -5.49 6.65 18.85
N PHE A 200 -5.50 7.89 18.35
CA PHE A 200 -5.68 9.08 19.21
C PHE A 200 -7.01 9.10 19.98
N THR A 201 -8.01 8.40 19.44
CA THR A 201 -9.35 8.28 20.02
C THR A 201 -9.33 7.48 21.31
N THR A 202 -8.42 6.51 21.48
CA THR A 202 -8.37 5.65 22.67
C THR A 202 -8.29 6.46 23.96
N THR A 203 -7.34 7.41 24.04
CA THR A 203 -7.17 8.24 25.24
C THR A 203 -8.37 9.16 25.45
N ILE A 204 -8.87 9.81 24.40
CA ILE A 204 -10.03 10.71 24.50
C ILE A 204 -11.25 9.95 25.00
N ASN A 205 -11.51 8.75 24.47
CA ASN A 205 -12.68 7.94 24.79
C ASN A 205 -12.71 7.51 26.26
N GLU A 206 -11.55 7.20 26.85
CA GLU A 206 -11.45 6.87 28.27
C GLU A 206 -11.75 8.09 29.14
N PHE A 207 -11.09 9.22 28.86
CA PHE A 207 -11.31 10.44 29.64
C PHE A 207 -12.73 11.00 29.50
N MET A 208 -13.38 10.87 28.34
CA MET A 208 -14.76 11.30 28.17
C MET A 208 -15.76 10.53 29.04
N GLN A 209 -15.49 9.26 29.36
CA GLN A 209 -16.27 8.50 30.33
C GLN A 209 -16.02 8.98 31.76
N LEU A 210 -14.80 9.43 32.04
CA LEU A 210 -14.37 9.91 33.36
C LEU A 210 -14.57 11.42 33.54
N LYS A 211 -15.21 12.12 32.59
CA LYS A 211 -15.28 13.59 32.58
C LYS A 211 -15.97 14.23 33.78
N ASN A 212 -16.81 13.44 34.47
CA ASN A 212 -17.57 13.88 35.63
C ASN A 212 -16.88 13.50 36.95
N GLU A 213 -15.74 12.81 36.90
CA GLU A 213 -14.99 12.44 38.09
C GLU A 213 -14.36 13.68 38.73
N PRO A 214 -14.57 13.93 40.04
CA PRO A 214 -14.16 15.18 40.68
C PRO A 214 -12.64 15.34 40.82
N TYR A 215 -11.89 14.24 40.69
CA TYR A 215 -10.42 14.21 40.74
C TYR A 215 -9.79 14.39 39.34
N ILE A 216 -10.58 14.69 38.30
CA ILE A 216 -10.10 14.93 36.94
C ILE A 216 -10.48 16.34 36.46
N HIS A 217 -9.51 17.08 35.97
CA HIS A 217 -9.68 18.42 35.40
C HIS A 217 -9.37 18.45 33.91
N PHE A 218 -10.29 18.95 33.09
CA PHE A 218 -10.12 19.06 31.65
C PHE A 218 -9.61 20.44 31.27
N ILE A 219 -8.57 20.47 30.43
CA ILE A 219 -8.04 21.68 29.82
C ILE A 219 -8.01 21.47 28.31
N ASN A 220 -8.69 22.34 27.56
CA ASN A 220 -8.53 22.38 26.11
C ASN A 220 -7.36 23.30 25.76
N TYR A 221 -6.49 22.88 24.85
CA TYR A 221 -5.39 23.69 24.33
C TYR A 221 -5.88 25.04 23.77
N GLU A 222 -7.02 25.02 23.10
CA GLU A 222 -7.66 26.17 22.49
C GLU A 222 -8.12 27.19 23.54
N ASP A 223 -8.59 26.71 24.70
CA ASP A 223 -8.97 27.59 25.83
C ASP A 223 -7.73 28.25 26.47
N MET A 224 -6.60 27.53 26.57
CA MET A 224 -5.33 28.15 27.01
C MET A 224 -4.88 29.27 26.05
N ARG A 225 -5.14 29.13 24.75
CA ARG A 225 -4.84 30.18 23.76
C ARG A 225 -5.84 31.33 23.79
N LYS A 226 -7.12 31.05 24.07
CA LYS A 226 -8.20 32.03 24.10
C LYS A 226 -8.19 32.87 25.37
N ASP A 227 -8.10 32.23 26.54
CA ASP A 227 -8.12 32.88 27.85
C ASP A 227 -7.32 32.08 28.89
N LEU A 228 -5.99 32.23 28.82
CA LEU A 228 -5.08 31.58 29.76
C LEU A 228 -5.33 31.99 31.22
N ARG A 229 -5.81 33.21 31.49
CA ARG A 229 -6.05 33.68 32.87
C ARG A 229 -7.19 32.94 33.53
N SER A 230 -8.25 32.66 32.78
CA SER A 230 -9.37 31.84 33.23
C SER A 230 -8.91 30.40 33.49
N VAL A 231 -8.13 29.82 32.57
CA VAL A 231 -7.58 28.46 32.74
C VAL A 231 -6.64 28.34 33.96
N ILE A 232 -5.81 29.35 34.22
CA ILE A 232 -4.97 29.40 35.43
C ILE A 232 -5.85 29.36 36.68
N ARG A 233 -6.92 30.18 36.74
CA ARG A 233 -7.83 30.22 37.89
C ARG A 233 -8.59 28.91 38.07
N SER A 234 -9.09 28.32 36.99
CA SER A 234 -9.80 27.03 37.08
C SER A 234 -8.88 25.92 37.56
N THR A 235 -7.65 25.90 37.06
CA THR A 235 -6.63 24.90 37.46
C THR A 235 -6.22 25.11 38.91
N ALA A 236 -5.98 26.36 39.35
CA ALA A 236 -5.66 26.68 40.74
C ALA A 236 -6.79 26.23 41.69
N LYS A 237 -8.05 26.51 41.32
CA LYS A 237 -9.23 26.06 42.07
C LYS A 237 -9.28 24.53 42.18
N PHE A 238 -9.04 23.81 41.09
CA PHE A 238 -9.00 22.35 41.09
C PHE A 238 -7.86 21.80 41.97
N LEU A 239 -6.69 22.41 41.93
CA LEU A 239 -5.56 22.06 42.79
C LEU A 239 -5.75 22.50 44.25
N GLU A 240 -6.86 23.17 44.58
CA GLU A 240 -7.14 23.75 45.91
C GLU A 240 -6.07 24.77 46.34
N LYS A 241 -5.63 25.59 45.38
CA LYS A 241 -4.64 26.65 45.58
C LYS A 241 -5.31 28.01 45.41
N SER A 242 -5.04 28.93 46.34
CA SER A 242 -5.43 30.32 46.22
C SER A 242 -4.39 31.07 45.39
N VAL A 243 -4.82 31.76 44.33
CA VAL A 243 -3.96 32.65 43.55
C VAL A 243 -4.52 34.06 43.56
N THR A 244 -3.66 35.03 43.83
CA THR A 244 -3.99 36.46 43.71
C THR A 244 -3.99 36.88 42.26
N ASP A 245 -4.66 37.98 41.92
CA ASP A 245 -4.63 38.52 40.55
C ASP A 245 -3.20 38.81 40.08
N SER A 246 -2.34 39.32 40.97
CA SER A 246 -0.91 39.53 40.67
C SER A 246 -0.18 38.24 40.33
N GLN A 247 -0.42 37.15 41.08
CA GLN A 247 0.17 35.84 40.76
C GLN A 247 -0.36 35.30 39.44
N VAL A 248 -1.64 35.51 39.11
CA VAL A 248 -2.17 35.08 37.81
C VAL A 248 -1.54 35.88 36.67
N GLU A 249 -1.30 37.17 36.83
CA GLU A 249 -0.58 37.95 35.81
C GLU A 249 0.88 37.48 35.64
N LEU A 250 1.58 37.17 36.74
CA LEU A 250 2.93 36.60 36.68
C LEU A 250 2.96 35.25 35.96
N LEU A 251 2.01 34.36 36.30
CA LEU A 251 1.83 33.08 35.62
C LEU A 251 1.50 33.29 34.14
N PHE A 252 0.57 34.18 33.83
CA PHE A 252 0.18 34.51 32.45
C PHE A 252 1.38 34.95 31.62
N SER A 253 2.24 35.82 32.17
CA SER A 253 3.45 36.29 31.50
C SER A 253 4.49 35.17 31.32
N HIS A 254 4.74 34.35 32.34
CA HIS A 254 5.69 33.23 32.28
C HIS A 254 5.24 32.13 31.31
N LEU A 255 3.94 31.85 31.27
CA LEU A 255 3.32 30.82 30.45
C LEU A 255 3.02 31.29 29.02
N GLN A 256 3.44 32.49 28.62
CA GLN A 256 3.41 32.89 27.22
C GLN A 256 4.33 31.99 26.39
N VAL A 257 3.91 31.72 25.15
CA VAL A 257 4.64 30.81 24.24
C VAL A 257 6.09 31.22 24.06
N ASP A 258 6.36 32.51 23.81
CA ASP A 258 7.72 32.99 23.56
C ASP A 258 8.57 32.95 24.84
N ALA A 259 7.97 33.26 26.00
CA ALA A 259 8.65 33.16 27.29
C ALA A 259 9.04 31.70 27.60
N MET A 260 8.12 30.76 27.35
CA MET A 260 8.39 29.32 27.53
C MET A 260 9.40 28.78 26.51
N ARG A 261 9.32 29.19 25.24
CA ARG A 261 10.28 28.79 24.18
C ARG A 261 11.71 29.22 24.53
N ASN A 262 11.86 30.39 25.13
CA ASN A 262 13.15 30.93 25.52
C ASN A 262 13.59 30.49 26.94
N ASN A 263 12.83 29.63 27.61
CA ASN A 263 13.15 29.14 28.94
C ASN A 263 13.79 27.73 28.87
N PRO A 264 15.10 27.59 29.15
CA PRO A 264 15.82 26.30 29.06
C PRO A 264 15.23 25.20 29.94
N SER A 265 14.55 25.57 31.03
CA SER A 265 13.90 24.59 31.90
C SER A 265 12.67 23.92 31.25
N CYS A 266 12.11 24.50 30.20
CA CYS A 266 10.83 24.08 29.59
C CYS A 266 10.92 23.78 28.10
N ASN A 267 11.90 24.36 27.40
CA ASN A 267 12.00 24.30 25.94
C ASN A 267 12.53 22.97 25.39
N GLN A 268 13.06 22.09 26.26
CA GLN A 268 13.53 20.74 25.91
C GLN A 268 14.70 20.72 24.90
N ASP A 269 15.50 21.78 24.81
CA ASP A 269 16.61 21.84 23.84
C ASP A 269 17.64 20.72 24.07
N ASP A 270 17.94 20.37 25.32
CA ASP A 270 18.84 19.25 25.65
C ASP A 270 18.30 17.91 25.12
N LEU A 271 16.98 17.72 25.21
CA LEU A 271 16.33 16.53 24.68
C LEU A 271 16.32 16.54 23.15
N VAL A 272 16.09 17.70 22.51
CA VAL A 272 16.19 17.86 21.05
C VAL A 272 17.60 17.56 20.57
N PHE A 273 18.62 18.04 21.27
CA PHE A 273 20.02 17.75 20.99
C PHE A 273 20.32 16.24 21.11
N LEU A 274 19.90 15.61 22.21
CA LEU A 274 20.05 14.17 22.42
C LEU A 274 19.34 13.35 21.33
N SER A 275 18.09 13.71 21.00
CA SER A 275 17.30 13.03 19.97
C SER A 275 17.92 13.19 18.58
N THR A 276 18.42 14.38 18.26
CA THR A 276 19.13 14.64 16.99
C THR A 276 20.37 13.75 16.88
N SER A 277 21.09 13.57 17.99
CA SER A 277 22.28 12.71 18.09
C SER A 277 21.94 11.23 17.94
N LEU A 278 20.87 10.75 18.59
CA LEU A 278 20.46 9.33 18.57
C LEU A 278 19.82 8.90 17.24
N PHE A 279 19.00 9.77 16.65
CA PHE A 279 18.15 9.45 15.50
C PHE A 279 18.63 10.10 14.18
N ASN A 280 19.81 10.75 14.17
CA ASN A 280 20.42 11.35 12.98
C ASN A 280 19.44 12.25 12.19
N SER A 281 18.75 13.13 12.91
CA SER A 281 17.60 13.89 12.42
C SER A 281 18.00 15.22 11.73
N PRO A 282 17.33 15.65 10.64
CA PRO A 282 17.91 16.57 9.67
C PRO A 282 17.70 18.09 9.88
N ASN A 283 17.26 18.58 11.05
CA ASN A 283 17.01 20.03 11.20
C ASN A 283 17.56 20.63 12.50
N PRO A 284 18.68 21.38 12.45
CA PRO A 284 19.26 22.06 13.62
C PRO A 284 18.40 23.25 14.11
N ASP A 285 17.48 23.76 13.29
CA ASP A 285 16.61 24.89 13.62
C ASP A 285 15.26 24.44 14.25
N PHE A 286 15.09 23.14 14.50
CA PHE A 286 13.87 22.65 15.13
C PHE A 286 13.81 23.04 16.61
N THR A 287 12.73 23.72 17.00
CA THR A 287 12.42 24.03 18.41
C THR A 287 11.25 23.17 18.88
N PHE A 288 11.37 22.59 20.08
CA PHE A 288 10.32 21.73 20.64
C PHE A 288 9.00 22.48 20.84
N ILE A 289 9.07 23.74 21.30
CA ILE A 289 7.95 24.69 21.36
C ILE A 289 7.90 25.45 20.03
N ARG A 290 7.17 24.89 19.06
CA ARG A 290 7.14 25.34 17.66
C ARG A 290 6.27 26.60 17.42
N LYS A 291 5.13 26.48 16.73
CA LYS A 291 4.25 27.61 16.35
C LYS A 291 3.24 28.02 17.42
N ALA A 292 2.82 27.08 18.27
CA ALA A 292 1.76 27.24 19.27
C ALA A 292 0.44 27.90 18.77
N LYS A 293 0.13 27.75 17.48
CA LYS A 293 -1.07 28.28 16.81
C LYS A 293 -2.23 27.27 16.85
N VAL A 294 -3.46 27.77 16.92
CA VAL A 294 -4.72 27.03 16.71
C VAL A 294 -5.09 27.10 15.25
N ASP A 295 -5.62 26.01 14.69
CA ASP A 295 -5.93 25.85 13.27
C ASP A 295 -4.69 25.94 12.36
N ALA A 296 -3.51 25.60 12.88
CA ALA A 296 -2.28 25.56 12.08
C ALA A 296 -2.34 24.44 11.02
N PHE A 297 -3.19 23.43 11.21
CA PHE A 297 -3.45 22.41 10.20
C PHE A 297 -3.95 22.99 8.88
N LYS A 298 -4.70 24.10 8.88
CA LYS A 298 -5.20 24.73 7.65
C LYS A 298 -4.07 25.19 6.73
N ASP A 299 -2.91 25.51 7.30
CA ASP A 299 -1.73 25.96 6.56
C ASP A 299 -0.83 24.79 6.11
N GLU A 300 -0.99 23.61 6.69
CA GLU A 300 -0.01 22.51 6.59
C GLU A 300 -0.57 21.15 6.15
N MET A 301 -1.90 21.04 6.03
CA MET A 301 -2.67 19.84 5.68
C MET A 301 -3.53 20.12 4.45
N SER A 302 -3.54 19.22 3.46
CA SER A 302 -4.39 19.34 2.27
C SER A 302 -5.88 19.23 2.61
N ASP A 303 -6.75 19.82 1.81
CA ASP A 303 -8.20 19.77 2.02
C ASP A 303 -8.75 18.33 2.02
N ASP A 304 -8.17 17.43 1.21
CA ASP A 304 -8.48 15.99 1.22
C ASP A 304 -8.16 15.35 2.58
N LEU A 305 -6.96 15.58 3.11
CA LEU A 305 -6.58 15.06 4.42
C LEU A 305 -7.40 15.71 5.54
N GLN A 306 -7.71 16.99 5.44
CA GLN A 306 -8.61 17.66 6.38
C GLN A 306 -9.98 17.00 6.39
N GLY A 307 -10.52 16.65 5.22
CA GLY A 307 -11.77 15.91 5.06
C GLY A 307 -11.72 14.51 5.66
N LYS A 308 -10.64 13.74 5.43
CA LYS A 308 -10.43 12.42 6.05
C LYS A 308 -10.35 12.49 7.57
N PHE A 309 -9.67 13.51 8.10
CA PHE A 309 -9.67 13.77 9.53
C PHE A 309 -11.06 14.14 10.03
N ASP A 310 -11.84 14.96 9.31
CA ASP A 310 -13.22 15.27 9.70
C ASP A 310 -14.10 14.01 9.72
N GLU A 311 -14.01 13.16 8.71
CA GLU A 311 -14.73 11.88 8.67
C GLU A 311 -14.32 10.98 9.85
N ALA A 312 -13.02 10.80 10.10
CA ALA A 312 -12.53 10.00 11.23
C ALA A 312 -12.94 10.59 12.58
N ILE A 313 -12.89 11.92 12.74
CA ILE A 313 -13.35 12.61 13.95
C ILE A 313 -14.87 12.42 14.11
N ILE A 314 -15.66 12.59 13.05
CA ILE A 314 -17.11 12.42 13.08
C ILE A 314 -17.47 10.98 13.41
N GLN A 315 -16.83 9.98 12.82
CA GLN A 315 -17.09 8.56 13.10
C GLN A 315 -16.79 8.22 14.58
N ASN A 316 -15.68 8.71 15.10
CA ASN A 316 -15.24 8.42 16.47
C ASN A 316 -15.91 9.29 17.55
N ILE A 317 -16.30 10.54 17.23
CA ILE A 317 -17.07 11.44 18.12
C ILE A 317 -18.57 11.16 18.00
N ALA A 318 -19.13 10.74 16.87
CA ALA A 318 -20.52 10.28 16.81
C ALA A 318 -20.75 9.02 17.65
N ALA A 319 -19.70 8.23 17.89
CA ALA A 319 -19.70 7.12 18.84
C ALA A 319 -19.69 7.57 20.32
N LEU A 320 -19.34 8.84 20.59
CA LEU A 320 -19.29 9.43 21.93
C LEU A 320 -19.97 10.79 21.90
N ASN A 321 -21.25 10.81 22.29
CA ASN A 321 -22.23 11.91 22.32
C ASN A 321 -21.80 13.27 22.97
N LEU A 322 -20.53 13.69 22.90
CA LEU A 322 -19.89 14.66 23.76
C LEU A 322 -18.71 15.32 23.03
N TYR A 323 -19.01 16.35 22.23
CA TYR A 323 -18.15 17.52 21.91
C TYR A 323 -18.89 18.37 20.86
N THR A 324 -20.09 18.85 21.17
CA THR A 324 -20.99 19.52 20.21
C THR A 324 -21.24 20.99 20.44
N ASP A 325 -20.65 21.63 21.47
CA ASP A 325 -21.19 22.94 21.87
C ASP A 325 -20.24 24.13 21.65
N LYS A 326 -18.96 23.93 21.30
CA LYS A 326 -17.99 25.05 21.20
C LYS A 326 -17.25 25.22 19.88
N ILE A 327 -17.31 24.27 18.96
CA ILE A 327 -16.65 24.37 17.64
C ILE A 327 -17.62 24.85 16.56
N TRP A 328 -18.94 24.71 16.77
CA TRP A 328 -19.96 24.97 15.75
C TRP A 328 -20.37 26.44 15.62
N GLU A 329 -20.03 27.31 16.57
CA GLU A 329 -20.45 28.73 16.55
C GLU A 329 -19.77 29.60 15.48
N LYS A 330 -18.73 29.11 14.77
CA LYS A 330 -18.04 29.91 13.74
C LYS A 330 -18.19 29.41 12.31
N ILE A 331 -18.86 28.28 12.09
CA ILE A 331 -19.07 27.69 10.76
C ILE A 331 -20.55 27.80 10.33
N ASP A 332 -21.45 28.23 11.22
CA ASP A 332 -22.90 28.24 10.99
C ASP A 332 -23.44 29.47 10.23
N ASP A 333 -22.65 30.51 9.96
CA ASP A 333 -23.18 31.76 9.40
C ASP A 333 -23.69 31.61 7.94
N THR A 334 -23.11 30.68 7.18
CA THR A 334 -23.56 30.38 5.81
C THR A 334 -24.63 29.27 5.76
N ARG A 335 -24.82 28.51 6.84
CA ARG A 335 -25.77 27.38 6.93
C ARG A 335 -27.15 27.78 7.47
N ASN A 336 -27.27 28.93 8.13
CA ASN A 336 -28.49 29.35 8.82
C ASN A 336 -29.65 29.81 7.93
N LYS A 337 -29.51 29.89 6.60
CA LYS A 337 -30.67 30.16 5.73
C LYS A 337 -31.69 29.02 5.65
N CYS A 338 -31.33 27.81 6.09
CA CYS A 338 -32.26 26.66 6.13
C CYS A 338 -32.56 26.14 7.54
N LYS A 339 -31.95 26.71 8.59
CA LYS A 339 -32.03 26.18 9.97
C LYS A 339 -33.22 26.74 10.77
N ASP A 340 -33.78 27.87 10.34
CA ASP A 340 -34.88 28.54 11.05
C ASP A 340 -36.28 28.22 10.49
N ASP A 341 -36.43 27.17 9.67
CA ASP A 341 -37.76 26.62 9.34
C ASP A 341 -38.08 25.44 10.27
N PRO A 342 -38.95 25.61 11.29
CA PRO A 342 -39.30 24.58 12.27
C PRO A 342 -40.01 23.33 11.69
N SER A 343 -40.24 23.25 10.37
CA SER A 343 -41.03 22.20 9.72
C SER A 343 -40.25 20.96 9.22
N TRP A 344 -38.91 20.88 9.37
CA TRP A 344 -38.09 19.78 8.84
C TRP A 344 -37.27 19.06 9.92
N HIS A 345 -37.33 17.71 9.93
CA HIS A 345 -36.75 16.88 11.00
C HIS A 345 -35.73 15.86 10.45
N LYS A 346 -34.59 15.72 11.13
CA LYS A 346 -33.56 14.71 10.83
C LYS A 346 -33.83 13.44 11.63
N VAL A 347 -34.12 12.33 10.94
CA VAL A 347 -34.39 11.02 11.56
C VAL A 347 -33.25 10.06 11.25
N SER A 348 -32.51 9.64 12.28
CA SER A 348 -31.53 8.55 12.14
C SER A 348 -32.23 7.21 12.05
N TYR A 349 -31.77 6.34 11.15
CA TYR A 349 -32.31 4.99 10.98
C TYR A 349 -31.19 3.97 10.76
N THR A 350 -31.50 2.71 11.07
CA THR A 350 -30.61 1.56 10.85
C THR A 350 -31.42 0.52 10.07
N PRO A 351 -30.95 0.04 8.90
CA PRO A 351 -31.65 -1.02 8.17
C PRO A 351 -31.72 -2.31 8.99
N ASN A 352 -32.85 -3.00 8.98
CA ASN A 352 -33.09 -4.23 9.76
C ASN A 352 -32.47 -5.51 9.15
N TYR A 353 -31.49 -5.39 8.27
CA TYR A 353 -30.75 -6.54 7.71
C TYR A 353 -29.32 -6.54 8.25
N SER A 354 -28.82 -7.71 8.65
CA SER A 354 -27.46 -7.87 9.16
C SER A 354 -26.44 -7.46 8.09
N LEU A 355 -25.94 -6.23 8.19
CA LEU A 355 -24.87 -5.66 7.38
C LEU A 355 -23.90 -4.90 8.33
N SER A 356 -22.85 -5.57 8.80
CA SER A 356 -21.63 -5.08 9.51
C SER A 356 -21.78 -4.17 10.75
N PRO A 357 -20.83 -4.17 11.71
CA PRO A 357 -20.93 -3.47 12.98
C PRO A 357 -20.69 -1.94 12.90
N ASP A 358 -20.53 -1.37 11.70
CA ASP A 358 -20.26 0.07 11.57
C ASP A 358 -21.56 0.87 11.62
N LYS A 359 -21.89 1.32 12.83
CA LYS A 359 -23.01 2.21 13.16
C LYS A 359 -22.76 3.65 12.67
N ASP A 360 -22.48 3.85 11.39
CA ASP A 360 -22.69 5.16 10.76
C ASP A 360 -24.21 5.42 10.76
N ARG A 361 -24.68 6.33 11.63
CA ARG A 361 -26.10 6.75 11.68
C ARG A 361 -26.50 7.33 10.32
N ARG A 362 -27.07 6.51 9.44
CA ARG A 362 -27.77 7.01 8.24
C ARG A 362 -28.92 7.89 8.70
N PHE A 363 -29.07 9.04 8.09
CA PHE A 363 -30.15 9.96 8.41
C PHE A 363 -31.02 10.22 7.18
N CYS A 364 -32.31 10.37 7.45
CA CYS A 364 -33.34 10.73 6.50
C CYS A 364 -33.90 12.08 6.95
N VAL A 365 -33.97 13.05 6.04
CA VAL A 365 -34.70 14.29 6.29
C VAL A 365 -36.16 14.05 5.96
N LEU A 366 -37.04 14.22 6.95
CA LEU A 366 -38.48 14.06 6.80
C LEU A 366 -39.17 15.39 7.16
N SER A 367 -40.15 15.78 6.35
CA SER A 367 -41.04 16.89 6.71
C SER A 367 -41.86 16.53 7.97
N GLU A 368 -42.30 17.54 8.73
CA GLU A 368 -43.13 17.36 9.94
C GLU A 368 -44.41 16.54 9.67
N ARG A 369 -44.86 16.54 8.42
CA ARG A 369 -45.97 15.73 7.90
C ARG A 369 -45.77 14.23 8.10
N TYR A 370 -44.53 13.73 8.10
CA TYR A 370 -44.23 12.31 8.31
C TYR A 370 -44.16 11.93 9.79
N LYS A 371 -43.83 12.87 10.68
CA LYS A 371 -43.68 12.64 12.13
C LYS A 371 -44.93 12.04 12.75
N VAL A 372 -46.10 12.56 12.38
CA VAL A 372 -47.41 12.07 12.84
C VAL A 372 -47.69 10.63 12.41
N TYR A 373 -47.14 10.19 11.28
CA TYR A 373 -47.40 8.87 10.70
C TYR A 373 -46.30 7.85 11.01
N MET A 374 -45.19 8.22 11.65
CA MET A 374 -44.04 7.32 11.82
C MET A 374 -44.38 6.04 12.59
N ASP A 375 -45.13 6.15 13.68
CA ASP A 375 -45.52 4.98 14.47
C ASP A 375 -46.53 4.11 13.71
N PHE A 376 -47.40 4.72 12.92
CA PHE A 376 -48.31 3.99 12.04
C PHE A 376 -47.60 3.30 10.88
N ILE A 377 -46.57 3.92 10.30
CA ILE A 377 -45.74 3.33 9.24
C ILE A 377 -44.99 2.12 9.79
N LYS A 378 -44.34 2.25 10.95
CA LYS A 378 -43.60 1.15 11.59
C LYS A 378 -44.48 -0.07 11.87
N ASN A 379 -45.71 0.19 12.32
CA ASN A 379 -46.68 -0.82 12.71
C ASN A 379 -47.68 -1.20 11.60
N TYR A 380 -47.50 -0.70 10.38
CA TYR A 380 -48.40 -1.00 9.27
C TYR A 380 -48.46 -2.51 9.01
N ASP A 381 -49.68 -3.04 8.87
CA ASP A 381 -49.91 -4.46 8.64
C ASP A 381 -49.67 -4.81 7.17
N VAL A 382 -48.46 -5.29 6.89
CA VAL A 382 -48.04 -5.65 5.53
C VAL A 382 -48.72 -6.95 5.10
N ARG A 383 -49.31 -6.94 3.90
CA ARG A 383 -49.87 -8.15 3.28
C ARG A 383 -48.95 -8.71 2.20
N GLU A 384 -49.02 -10.02 1.99
CA GLU A 384 -48.18 -10.74 1.02
C GLU A 384 -48.57 -10.42 -0.44
N ASP A 385 -49.84 -10.12 -0.68
CA ASP A 385 -50.41 -9.80 -1.98
C ASP A 385 -50.19 -8.33 -2.41
N ASP A 386 -49.75 -7.47 -1.49
CA ASP A 386 -49.35 -6.09 -1.79
C ASP A 386 -48.07 -6.07 -2.68
N VAL A 387 -48.02 -5.14 -3.63
CA VAL A 387 -46.83 -4.87 -4.45
C VAL A 387 -46.29 -3.49 -4.10
N TRP A 388 -45.05 -3.45 -3.61
CA TRP A 388 -44.40 -2.26 -3.11
C TRP A 388 -43.50 -1.64 -4.18
N ILE A 389 -43.78 -0.40 -4.55
CA ILE A 389 -43.00 0.39 -5.51
C ILE A 389 -42.20 1.41 -4.70
N THR A 390 -40.92 1.10 -4.49
CA THR A 390 -40.03 1.90 -3.66
C THR A 390 -38.98 2.54 -4.53
N THR A 391 -38.87 3.87 -4.53
CA THR A 391 -37.83 4.56 -5.28
C THR A 391 -37.37 5.79 -4.51
N TYR A 392 -36.15 6.26 -4.72
CA TYR A 392 -35.85 7.65 -4.37
C TYR A 392 -36.71 8.61 -5.24
N PRO A 393 -37.06 9.82 -4.76
CA PRO A 393 -37.80 10.76 -5.59
C PRO A 393 -37.12 10.99 -6.95
N LYS A 394 -37.95 11.12 -8.00
CA LYS A 394 -37.50 11.39 -9.37
C LYS A 394 -36.64 10.30 -10.03
N SER A 395 -36.62 9.08 -9.48
CA SER A 395 -35.91 7.93 -10.06
C SER A 395 -36.74 7.05 -11.01
N GLY A 396 -37.93 7.48 -11.45
CA GLY A 396 -38.78 6.71 -12.37
C GLY A 396 -40.10 6.19 -11.78
N THR A 397 -40.45 6.63 -10.57
CA THR A 397 -41.61 6.13 -9.80
C THR A 397 -42.90 6.07 -10.61
N THR A 398 -43.26 7.18 -11.28
CA THR A 398 -44.49 7.29 -12.06
C THR A 398 -44.57 6.24 -13.17
N TRP A 399 -43.44 5.97 -13.82
CA TRP A 399 -43.33 4.98 -14.88
C TRP A 399 -43.54 3.56 -14.34
N THR A 400 -42.92 3.25 -13.20
CA THR A 400 -43.07 1.97 -12.51
C THR A 400 -44.48 1.75 -11.98
N GLN A 401 -45.10 2.78 -11.39
CA GLN A 401 -46.49 2.72 -10.90
C GLN A 401 -47.47 2.35 -12.02
N GLU A 402 -47.33 3.00 -13.18
CA GLU A 402 -48.17 2.70 -14.34
C GLU A 402 -47.97 1.26 -14.82
N MET A 403 -46.71 0.85 -15.02
CA MET A 403 -46.36 -0.48 -15.51
C MET A 403 -46.90 -1.59 -14.59
N VAL A 404 -46.65 -1.49 -13.29
CA VAL A 404 -47.05 -2.51 -12.30
C VAL A 404 -48.57 -2.62 -12.19
N TRP A 405 -49.27 -1.47 -12.17
CA TRP A 405 -50.72 -1.49 -12.13
C TRP A 405 -51.32 -2.13 -13.39
N MET A 406 -50.77 -1.81 -14.58
CA MET A 406 -51.21 -2.40 -15.84
C MET A 406 -51.03 -3.91 -15.88
N ILE A 407 -49.87 -4.41 -15.43
CA ILE A 407 -49.59 -5.84 -15.40
C ILE A 407 -50.53 -6.58 -14.43
N ASN A 408 -50.83 -6.00 -13.26
CA ASN A 408 -51.71 -6.67 -12.28
C ASN A 408 -53.20 -6.62 -12.67
N ASN A 409 -53.61 -5.60 -13.42
CA ASN A 409 -54.99 -5.41 -13.87
C ASN A 409 -55.20 -5.87 -15.33
N ASN A 410 -54.47 -6.88 -15.78
CA ASN A 410 -54.63 -7.52 -17.09
C ASN A 410 -54.64 -6.53 -18.27
N TYR A 411 -53.75 -5.52 -18.22
CA TYR A 411 -53.53 -4.56 -19.31
C TYR A 411 -54.78 -3.73 -19.67
N GLN A 412 -55.58 -3.31 -18.69
CA GLN A 412 -56.77 -2.48 -18.89
C GLN A 412 -56.44 -1.01 -19.21
N PHE A 413 -56.01 -0.72 -20.44
CA PHE A 413 -55.61 0.62 -20.89
C PHE A 413 -56.72 1.68 -20.75
N GLU A 414 -57.97 1.35 -21.09
CA GLU A 414 -59.09 2.29 -20.99
C GLU A 414 -59.42 2.68 -19.54
N LEU A 415 -59.29 1.73 -18.61
CA LEU A 415 -59.51 2.00 -17.19
C LEU A 415 -58.37 2.87 -16.62
N ALA A 416 -57.13 2.62 -17.04
CA ALA A 416 -55.97 3.41 -16.65
C ALA A 416 -56.13 4.90 -17.00
N GLN A 417 -56.72 5.20 -18.17
CA GLN A 417 -56.98 6.57 -18.61
C GLN A 417 -58.10 7.26 -17.83
N LYS A 418 -59.09 6.51 -17.35
CA LYS A 418 -60.25 7.04 -16.59
C LYS A 418 -59.95 7.24 -15.10
N GLN A 419 -58.93 6.57 -14.55
CA GLN A 419 -58.59 6.64 -13.13
C GLN A 419 -57.21 7.28 -12.88
N PRO A 420 -57.11 8.27 -11.97
CA PRO A 420 -55.84 8.91 -11.69
C PRO A 420 -54.84 7.94 -11.05
N LEU A 421 -53.56 8.07 -11.39
CA LEU A 421 -52.50 7.20 -10.88
C LEU A 421 -52.42 7.16 -9.35
N SER A 422 -52.78 8.27 -8.67
CA SER A 422 -52.83 8.35 -7.20
C SER A 422 -53.91 7.50 -6.52
N SER A 423 -54.91 7.04 -7.29
CA SER A 423 -55.92 6.08 -6.84
C SER A 423 -55.54 4.64 -7.19
N ARG A 424 -54.87 4.46 -8.34
CA ARG A 424 -54.38 3.17 -8.84
C ARG A 424 -53.16 2.66 -8.08
N SER A 425 -52.26 3.56 -7.68
CA SER A 425 -51.08 3.28 -6.86
C SER A 425 -50.98 4.32 -5.73
N PRO A 426 -51.69 4.11 -4.62
CA PRO A 426 -51.69 5.04 -3.50
C PRO A 426 -50.34 5.05 -2.76
N THR A 427 -49.99 6.20 -2.19
CA THR A 427 -48.81 6.30 -1.31
C THR A 427 -49.09 5.64 0.04
N LEU A 428 -48.09 5.01 0.66
CA LEU A 428 -48.22 4.40 2.01
C LEU A 428 -48.91 5.33 3.02
N ARG A 429 -48.54 6.61 3.07
CA ARG A 429 -49.16 7.62 3.94
C ARG A 429 -50.67 7.76 3.73
N LYS A 430 -51.12 7.70 2.47
CA LYS A 430 -52.54 7.84 2.10
C LYS A 430 -53.35 6.65 2.61
N ILE A 431 -52.81 5.44 2.47
CA ILE A 431 -53.43 4.20 2.97
C ILE A 431 -53.59 4.26 4.50
N ILE A 432 -52.53 4.67 5.21
CA ILE A 432 -52.56 4.82 6.66
C ILE A 432 -53.59 5.87 7.09
N SER A 433 -53.64 7.02 6.42
CA SER A 433 -54.59 8.09 6.75
C SER A 433 -56.06 7.71 6.55
N THR A 434 -56.36 6.73 5.69
CA THR A 434 -57.72 6.21 5.48
C THR A 434 -58.10 5.07 6.43
N GLN A 435 -57.11 4.44 7.08
CA GLN A 435 -57.30 3.27 7.95
C GLN A 435 -57.24 3.58 9.45
N THR A 436 -56.93 4.83 9.84
CA THR A 436 -56.69 5.21 11.23
C THR A 436 -57.44 6.49 11.61
N GLU A 437 -58.00 6.55 12.83
CA GLU A 437 -58.66 7.75 13.37
C GLU A 437 -57.62 8.77 13.85
N VAL A 438 -56.99 9.46 12.90
CA VAL A 438 -56.12 10.61 13.23
C VAL A 438 -57.00 11.83 13.52
N ASN A 439 -56.79 12.50 14.67
CA ASN A 439 -57.58 13.64 15.17
C ASN A 439 -57.93 14.69 14.09
N GLN A 440 -59.13 15.28 14.18
CA GLN A 440 -59.69 16.26 13.23
C GLN A 440 -58.78 17.49 12.99
N THR A 441 -58.07 17.98 14.01
CA THR A 441 -57.11 19.09 13.89
C THR A 441 -55.89 18.75 13.01
N THR A 442 -55.55 17.46 12.90
CA THR A 442 -54.50 16.93 12.00
C THR A 442 -55.02 16.59 10.61
N LYS A 443 -56.35 16.41 10.45
CA LYS A 443 -57.00 16.35 9.14
C LYS A 443 -56.94 17.72 8.46
N ASP A 444 -57.15 18.81 9.21
CA ASP A 444 -57.22 20.20 8.69
C ASP A 444 -55.90 20.75 8.11
N ILE A 445 -54.74 20.23 8.51
CA ILE A 445 -53.44 20.61 7.90
C ILE A 445 -53.31 20.03 6.46
N PHE A 446 -54.17 19.06 6.10
CA PHE A 446 -54.04 18.27 4.86
C PHE A 446 -55.35 18.06 4.07
N VAL A 447 -56.48 18.67 4.44
CA VAL A 447 -57.70 18.59 3.64
C VAL A 447 -57.62 19.54 2.44
N THR A 448 -57.14 19.03 1.32
CA THR A 448 -57.87 19.13 0.04
C THR A 448 -57.44 17.93 -0.79
N MET A 449 -58.16 16.81 -0.75
CA MET A 449 -58.23 15.78 -1.81
C MET A 449 -58.98 14.50 -1.34
N ASP A 450 -60.22 14.35 -1.80
CA ASP A 450 -61.11 13.18 -1.76
C ASP A 450 -60.89 12.14 -0.64
N ALA A 451 -61.53 12.40 0.50
CA ALA A 451 -61.76 11.43 1.58
C ALA A 451 -62.80 10.34 1.22
N THR A 452 -63.06 10.10 -0.07
CA THR A 452 -64.19 9.30 -0.56
C THR A 452 -63.80 8.06 -1.35
N SER A 453 -62.50 7.75 -1.50
CA SER A 453 -62.08 6.53 -2.20
C SER A 453 -61.84 5.39 -1.21
N GLU A 454 -62.75 4.42 -1.18
CA GLU A 454 -62.50 3.12 -0.55
C GLU A 454 -61.40 2.39 -1.33
N PHE A 455 -60.27 2.13 -0.69
CA PHE A 455 -59.19 1.31 -1.26
C PHE A 455 -59.37 -0.13 -0.80
N SER A 456 -59.54 -1.07 -1.72
CA SER A 456 -59.57 -2.51 -1.42
C SER A 456 -58.21 -3.17 -1.71
N PRO A 457 -57.71 -4.05 -0.83
CA PRO A 457 -56.48 -4.82 -1.07
C PRO A 457 -56.66 -5.85 -2.20
N PRO A 458 -55.58 -6.30 -2.89
CA PRO A 458 -54.17 -5.93 -2.71
C PRO A 458 -53.80 -4.54 -3.25
N PHE A 459 -52.85 -3.87 -2.60
CA PHE A 459 -52.42 -2.52 -2.98
C PHE A 459 -51.14 -2.49 -3.84
N HIS A 460 -51.07 -1.54 -4.78
CA HIS A 460 -49.83 -1.11 -5.46
C HIS A 460 -49.21 0.07 -4.71
N ILE A 461 -48.50 -0.21 -3.62
CA ILE A 461 -48.07 0.79 -2.63
C ILE A 461 -46.84 1.55 -3.12
N LYS A 462 -46.96 2.86 -3.32
CA LYS A 462 -45.80 3.73 -3.56
C LYS A 462 -45.21 4.26 -2.25
N ASN A 463 -43.88 4.30 -2.16
CA ASN A 463 -43.19 5.07 -1.13
C ASN A 463 -41.79 5.57 -1.59
N HIS A 464 -41.23 6.49 -0.80
CA HIS A 464 -39.89 7.06 -0.98
C HIS A 464 -39.00 6.85 0.25
N LEU A 465 -39.40 5.98 1.17
CA LEU A 465 -38.68 5.77 2.42
C LEU A 465 -37.49 4.84 2.16
N PRO A 466 -36.33 5.11 2.77
CA PRO A 466 -35.21 4.16 2.75
C PRO A 466 -35.61 2.87 3.48
N ALA A 467 -34.88 1.78 3.21
CA ALA A 467 -35.25 0.45 3.69
C ALA A 467 -35.47 0.43 5.22
N GLY A 468 -34.56 1.02 5.99
CA GLY A 468 -34.68 1.04 7.46
C GLY A 468 -35.86 1.83 8.03
N LEU A 469 -36.63 2.55 7.21
CA LEU A 469 -37.85 3.27 7.63
C LEU A 469 -39.15 2.65 7.09
N LEU A 470 -39.07 1.52 6.37
CA LEU A 470 -40.25 0.76 5.96
C LEU A 470 -40.89 0.01 7.15
N PRO A 471 -42.16 -0.44 7.05
CA PRO A 471 -42.83 -1.16 8.13
C PRO A 471 -42.06 -2.40 8.59
N HIS A 472 -42.03 -2.68 9.90
CA HIS A 472 -41.22 -3.79 10.43
C HIS A 472 -41.61 -5.15 9.83
N LYS A 473 -42.91 -5.38 9.61
CA LYS A 473 -43.44 -6.62 9.04
C LYS A 473 -43.06 -6.85 7.57
N ILE A 474 -42.56 -5.83 6.85
CA ILE A 474 -42.26 -5.97 5.41
C ILE A 474 -41.13 -6.98 5.16
N TRP A 475 -40.24 -7.14 6.14
CA TRP A 475 -39.10 -8.04 6.05
C TRP A 475 -39.41 -9.48 6.45
N THR A 476 -40.48 -9.68 7.25
CA THR A 476 -40.96 -11.02 7.64
C THR A 476 -42.02 -11.55 6.67
N VAL A 477 -42.93 -10.70 6.20
CA VAL A 477 -43.98 -11.05 5.23
C VAL A 477 -43.41 -11.21 3.83
N LYS A 478 -42.32 -10.49 3.50
CA LYS A 478 -41.63 -10.51 2.20
C LYS A 478 -42.58 -10.32 0.99
N PRO A 479 -43.40 -9.24 0.93
CA PRO A 479 -44.17 -8.94 -0.27
C PRO A 479 -43.25 -8.61 -1.45
N LYS A 480 -43.80 -8.58 -2.67
CA LYS A 480 -43.07 -8.18 -3.88
C LYS A 480 -42.69 -6.70 -3.79
N ILE A 481 -41.41 -6.38 -3.87
CA ILE A 481 -40.86 -5.01 -3.89
C ILE A 481 -40.18 -4.77 -5.24
N ILE A 482 -40.57 -3.71 -5.94
CA ILE A 482 -39.92 -3.25 -7.16
C ILE A 482 -39.20 -1.94 -6.84
N TYR A 483 -37.87 -1.96 -6.98
CA TYR A 483 -37.01 -0.83 -6.74
C TYR A 483 -36.44 -0.25 -8.04
N VAL A 484 -36.47 1.08 -8.19
CA VAL A 484 -35.87 1.75 -9.36
C VAL A 484 -34.83 2.78 -8.94
N ALA A 485 -33.58 2.54 -9.36
CA ALA A 485 -32.47 3.48 -9.23
C ALA A 485 -32.36 4.39 -10.46
N ARG A 486 -31.75 5.57 -10.31
CA ARG A 486 -31.46 6.51 -11.39
C ARG A 486 -30.17 7.26 -11.10
N ASN A 487 -29.47 7.71 -12.15
CA ASN A 487 -28.24 8.49 -12.01
C ASN A 487 -28.44 9.64 -11.03
N PRO A 488 -27.61 9.75 -9.97
CA PRO A 488 -27.79 10.79 -8.97
C PRO A 488 -27.75 12.22 -9.51
N LYS A 489 -26.98 12.48 -10.58
CA LYS A 489 -26.93 13.79 -11.23
C LYS A 489 -28.26 14.13 -11.90
N ASP A 490 -28.84 13.18 -12.63
CA ASP A 490 -30.13 13.36 -13.31
C ASP A 490 -31.29 13.47 -12.32
N ALA A 491 -31.24 12.69 -11.23
CA ALA A 491 -32.22 12.75 -10.16
C ALA A 491 -32.16 14.10 -9.43
N ALA A 492 -30.97 14.61 -9.10
CA ALA A 492 -30.78 15.90 -8.42
C ALA A 492 -31.33 17.08 -9.24
N ILE A 493 -31.01 17.15 -10.54
CA ILE A 493 -31.54 18.18 -11.44
C ILE A 493 -33.06 18.07 -11.52
N SER A 494 -33.59 16.85 -11.70
CA SER A 494 -35.04 16.64 -11.74
C SER A 494 -35.73 17.03 -10.42
N PHE A 495 -35.05 16.85 -9.29
CA PHE A 495 -35.59 17.16 -7.98
C PHE A 495 -35.57 18.66 -7.68
N TYR A 496 -34.51 19.36 -8.07
CA TYR A 496 -34.45 20.83 -8.01
C TYR A 496 -35.63 21.47 -8.74
N HIS A 497 -35.91 21.04 -9.97
CA HIS A 497 -37.02 21.62 -10.74
C HIS A 497 -38.37 21.28 -10.12
N TYR A 498 -38.53 20.07 -9.59
CA TYR A 498 -39.72 19.74 -8.83
C TYR A 498 -39.91 20.67 -7.63
N TYR A 499 -38.87 20.93 -6.84
CA TYR A 499 -38.91 21.89 -5.73
C TYR A 499 -39.19 23.32 -6.18
N LYS A 500 -38.54 23.77 -7.26
CA LYS A 500 -38.71 25.11 -7.82
C LYS A 500 -40.14 25.39 -8.28
N TYR A 501 -40.75 24.47 -9.03
CA TYR A 501 -42.07 24.73 -9.62
C TYR A 501 -43.24 24.27 -8.75
N VAL A 502 -43.07 23.21 -7.96
CA VAL A 502 -44.16 22.64 -7.13
C VAL A 502 -44.11 23.20 -5.71
N TYR A 503 -42.92 23.31 -5.11
CA TYR A 503 -42.75 23.84 -3.76
C TYR A 503 -42.32 25.31 -3.73
N LYS A 504 -42.27 25.98 -4.89
CA LYS A 504 -41.87 27.38 -5.04
C LYS A 504 -40.52 27.70 -4.39
N TYR A 505 -39.57 26.76 -4.45
CA TYR A 505 -38.22 26.97 -3.92
C TYR A 505 -37.54 28.16 -4.60
N GLU A 506 -37.14 29.16 -3.80
CA GLU A 506 -36.57 30.43 -4.28
C GLU A 506 -35.03 30.43 -4.33
N GLY A 507 -34.38 29.43 -3.71
CA GLY A 507 -32.92 29.33 -3.70
C GLY A 507 -32.34 29.01 -5.08
N THR A 508 -31.03 29.21 -5.20
CA THR A 508 -30.28 28.87 -6.42
C THR A 508 -30.22 27.36 -6.64
N LYS A 509 -29.98 26.97 -7.88
CA LYS A 509 -29.79 25.57 -8.26
C LYS A 509 -28.56 24.99 -7.56
N GLU A 510 -27.48 25.74 -7.49
CA GLU A 510 -26.23 25.37 -6.86
C GLU A 510 -26.41 25.13 -5.35
N GLU A 511 -27.15 25.99 -4.65
CA GLU A 511 -27.52 25.77 -3.25
C GLU A 511 -28.34 24.46 -3.09
N PHE A 512 -29.32 24.22 -3.97
CA PHE A 512 -30.10 22.98 -3.92
C PHE A 512 -29.24 21.73 -4.18
N LEU A 513 -28.33 21.79 -5.16
CA LEU A 513 -27.43 20.69 -5.47
C LEU A 513 -26.48 20.39 -4.31
N SER A 514 -26.03 21.41 -3.58
CA SER A 514 -25.28 21.24 -2.33
C SER A 514 -26.11 20.56 -1.25
N LEU A 515 -27.37 20.97 -1.05
CA LEU A 515 -28.28 20.30 -0.11
C LEU A 515 -28.53 18.84 -0.48
N PHE A 516 -28.64 18.54 -1.78
CA PHE A 516 -28.80 17.17 -2.28
C PHE A 516 -27.56 16.31 -2.02
N LEU A 517 -26.35 16.85 -2.26
CA LEU A 517 -25.08 16.16 -2.00
C LEU A 517 -24.85 15.90 -0.51
N ASP A 518 -25.27 16.82 0.35
CA ASP A 518 -25.16 16.69 1.82
C ASP A 518 -26.24 15.75 2.41
N GLY A 519 -27.15 15.22 1.58
CA GLY A 519 -28.28 14.39 2.03
C GLY A 519 -29.32 15.17 2.85
N LEU A 520 -29.38 16.49 2.69
CA LEU A 520 -30.28 17.40 3.42
C LEU A 520 -31.61 17.65 2.70
N THR A 521 -31.81 17.06 1.51
CA THR A 521 -33.11 17.01 0.84
C THR A 521 -34.01 15.93 1.43
N GLU A 522 -35.34 16.08 1.29
CA GLU A 522 -36.29 15.08 1.77
C GLU A 522 -35.94 13.66 1.27
N PHE A 523 -36.03 12.67 2.17
CA PHE A 523 -35.63 11.27 1.98
C PHE A 523 -34.12 10.96 2.06
N GLY A 524 -33.28 11.96 2.36
CA GLY A 524 -31.87 11.77 2.70
C GLY A 524 -30.96 11.60 1.47
N LEU A 525 -29.83 10.92 1.64
CA LEU A 525 -28.85 10.74 0.56
C LEU A 525 -29.29 9.64 -0.42
N GLN A 526 -29.43 9.98 -1.70
CA GLN A 526 -29.90 9.04 -2.72
C GLN A 526 -28.97 7.82 -2.88
N THR A 527 -27.65 7.99 -2.83
CA THR A 527 -26.70 6.87 -2.96
C THR A 527 -26.89 5.86 -1.84
N SER A 528 -27.10 6.29 -0.59
CA SER A 528 -27.44 5.41 0.52
C SER A 528 -28.78 4.69 0.31
N HIS A 529 -29.77 5.40 -0.23
CA HIS A 529 -31.07 4.82 -0.58
C HIS A 529 -30.94 3.75 -1.69
N ILE A 530 -30.07 3.96 -2.67
CA ILE A 530 -29.77 2.97 -3.73
C ILE A 530 -29.05 1.75 -3.15
N LEU A 531 -28.06 1.96 -2.28
CA LEU A 531 -27.29 0.88 -1.66
C LEU A 531 -28.15 -0.05 -0.81
N ASP A 532 -29.14 0.49 -0.09
CA ASP A 532 -30.10 -0.30 0.68
C ASP A 532 -30.74 -1.40 -0.17
N PHE A 533 -31.28 -1.04 -1.32
CA PHE A 533 -31.98 -2.00 -2.19
C PHE A 533 -31.03 -2.74 -3.14
N TRP A 534 -29.88 -2.16 -3.47
CA TRP A 534 -28.85 -2.85 -4.23
C TRP A 534 -28.33 -4.07 -3.45
N ASN A 535 -28.10 -3.94 -2.15
CA ASN A 535 -27.66 -5.06 -1.32
C ASN A 535 -28.72 -6.17 -1.20
N LEU A 536 -30.00 -5.81 -1.30
CA LEU A 536 -31.12 -6.73 -1.23
C LEU A 536 -31.56 -7.28 -2.61
N ARG A 537 -30.90 -6.89 -3.70
CA ARG A 537 -31.34 -7.19 -5.09
C ARG A 537 -31.42 -8.67 -5.45
N ASN A 538 -30.78 -9.54 -4.67
CA ASN A 538 -30.77 -10.98 -4.89
C ASN A 538 -31.87 -11.70 -4.09
N GLU A 539 -32.60 -11.00 -3.22
CA GLU A 539 -33.78 -11.56 -2.56
C GLU A 539 -34.88 -11.82 -3.60
N SER A 540 -35.52 -12.99 -3.52
CA SER A 540 -36.50 -13.42 -4.52
C SER A 540 -37.75 -12.53 -4.59
N ASN A 541 -38.04 -11.77 -3.53
CA ASN A 541 -39.16 -10.84 -3.46
C ASN A 541 -38.76 -9.38 -3.81
N ILE A 542 -37.54 -9.14 -4.33
CA ILE A 542 -37.06 -7.82 -4.70
C ILE A 542 -36.62 -7.81 -6.18
N LEU A 543 -37.22 -6.93 -6.98
CA LEU A 543 -36.80 -6.66 -8.35
C LEU A 543 -36.12 -5.29 -8.42
N PHE A 544 -34.81 -5.30 -8.65
CA PHE A 544 -34.01 -4.09 -8.85
C PHE A 544 -33.96 -3.72 -10.34
N LEU A 545 -34.34 -2.49 -10.66
CA LEU A 545 -34.32 -1.90 -12.00
C LEU A 545 -33.59 -0.56 -11.99
N THR A 546 -33.19 -0.09 -13.16
CA THR A 546 -32.73 1.29 -13.34
C THR A 546 -33.57 2.06 -14.36
N TYR A 547 -33.68 3.36 -14.15
CA TYR A 547 -34.33 4.28 -15.09
C TYR A 547 -33.66 4.22 -16.47
N GLU A 548 -32.34 4.04 -16.50
CA GLU A 548 -31.53 3.92 -17.69
C GLU A 548 -31.88 2.65 -18.49
N GLU A 549 -32.12 1.50 -17.82
CA GLU A 549 -32.62 0.29 -18.47
C GLU A 549 -34.02 0.49 -19.06
N MET A 550 -34.93 1.13 -18.31
CA MET A 550 -36.30 1.42 -18.77
C MET A 550 -36.30 2.26 -20.05
N LYS A 551 -35.35 3.19 -20.18
CA LYS A 551 -35.18 4.01 -21.39
C LYS A 551 -34.53 3.23 -22.54
N ARG A 552 -33.54 2.39 -22.24
CA ARG A 552 -32.74 1.69 -23.25
C ARG A 552 -33.49 0.52 -23.89
N ASP A 553 -34.20 -0.26 -23.07
CA ASP A 553 -34.78 -1.53 -23.46
C ASP A 553 -36.04 -1.79 -22.62
N LEU A 554 -37.07 -0.99 -22.89
CA LEU A 554 -38.33 -1.04 -22.15
C LEU A 554 -38.99 -2.42 -22.23
N ARG A 555 -38.88 -3.08 -23.39
CA ARG A 555 -39.46 -4.41 -23.64
C ARG A 555 -38.87 -5.47 -22.70
N ASP A 556 -37.54 -5.51 -22.53
CA ASP A 556 -36.87 -6.38 -21.56
C ASP A 556 -37.31 -6.09 -20.11
N VAL A 557 -37.41 -4.81 -19.75
CA VAL A 557 -37.87 -4.43 -18.40
C VAL A 557 -39.32 -4.88 -18.16
N ILE A 558 -40.22 -4.69 -19.11
CA ILE A 558 -41.61 -5.19 -19.02
C ILE A 558 -41.60 -6.70 -18.79
N TYR A 559 -40.82 -7.46 -19.57
CA TYR A 559 -40.70 -8.91 -19.40
C TYR A 559 -40.23 -9.31 -18.00
N ARG A 560 -39.19 -8.65 -17.48
CA ARG A 560 -38.67 -8.92 -16.13
C ARG A 560 -39.72 -8.66 -15.05
N VAL A 561 -40.50 -7.58 -15.18
CA VAL A 561 -41.57 -7.24 -14.24
C VAL A 561 -42.74 -8.23 -14.34
N VAL A 562 -43.16 -8.60 -15.55
CA VAL A 562 -44.21 -9.63 -15.78
C VAL A 562 -43.82 -10.95 -15.13
N ASN A 563 -42.58 -11.42 -15.38
CA ASN A 563 -42.07 -12.66 -14.81
C ASN A 563 -41.97 -12.59 -13.28
N PHE A 564 -41.45 -11.49 -12.74
CA PHE A 564 -41.36 -11.27 -11.30
C PHE A 564 -42.74 -11.22 -10.64
N MET A 565 -43.74 -10.67 -11.33
CA MET A 565 -45.12 -10.67 -10.87
C MET A 565 -45.81 -12.04 -11.00
N GLY A 566 -45.20 -13.02 -11.66
CA GLY A 566 -45.80 -14.33 -11.92
C GLY A 566 -46.96 -14.26 -12.91
N LYS A 567 -46.92 -13.30 -13.83
CA LYS A 567 -47.92 -13.09 -14.88
C LYS A 567 -47.38 -13.57 -16.22
N SER A 568 -48.28 -13.73 -17.19
CA SER A 568 -47.92 -13.95 -18.60
C SER A 568 -48.25 -12.72 -19.44
N ILE A 569 -47.52 -12.56 -20.53
CA ILE A 569 -47.77 -11.52 -21.52
C ILE A 569 -47.60 -12.13 -22.91
N ASN A 570 -48.51 -11.81 -23.82
CA ASN A 570 -48.37 -12.16 -25.24
C ASN A 570 -47.80 -10.99 -26.04
N GLU A 571 -47.38 -11.22 -27.29
CA GLU A 571 -46.73 -10.22 -28.13
C GLU A 571 -47.61 -8.99 -28.44
N GLU A 572 -48.93 -9.17 -28.51
CA GLU A 572 -49.88 -8.08 -28.74
C GLU A 572 -49.99 -7.17 -27.50
N GLN A 573 -50.18 -7.78 -26.32
CA GLN A 573 -50.22 -7.09 -25.03
C GLN A 573 -48.89 -6.40 -24.73
N LEU A 574 -47.77 -7.04 -25.03
CA LEU A 574 -46.44 -6.48 -24.85
C LEU A 574 -46.24 -5.25 -25.72
N SER A 575 -46.58 -5.33 -27.01
CA SER A 575 -46.42 -4.22 -27.94
C SER A 575 -47.36 -3.05 -27.58
N ALA A 576 -48.58 -3.35 -27.13
CA ALA A 576 -49.51 -2.33 -26.64
C ALA A 576 -49.01 -1.67 -25.34
N LEU A 577 -48.48 -2.46 -24.41
CA LEU A 577 -47.95 -1.97 -23.14
C LEU A 577 -46.66 -1.16 -23.34
N GLU A 578 -45.75 -1.61 -24.20
CA GLU A 578 -44.54 -0.88 -24.57
C GLU A 578 -44.89 0.48 -25.19
N LYS A 579 -45.88 0.53 -26.08
CA LYS A 579 -46.37 1.77 -26.66
C LYS A 579 -46.97 2.71 -25.61
N HIS A 580 -47.81 2.20 -24.71
CA HIS A 580 -48.44 2.99 -23.65
C HIS A 580 -47.43 3.55 -22.65
N LEU A 581 -46.44 2.74 -22.28
CA LEU A 581 -45.37 3.09 -21.35
C LEU A 581 -44.24 3.87 -22.01
N HIS A 582 -44.27 4.08 -23.33
CA HIS A 582 -43.28 4.91 -24.01
C HIS A 582 -43.27 6.32 -23.42
N ILE A 583 -42.08 6.90 -23.27
CA ILE A 583 -41.91 8.16 -22.53
C ILE A 583 -42.76 9.30 -23.11
N ASP A 584 -42.91 9.33 -24.44
CA ASP A 584 -43.74 10.33 -25.12
C ASP A 584 -45.24 10.13 -24.86
N SER A 585 -45.71 8.88 -24.83
CA SER A 585 -47.09 8.56 -24.47
C SER A 585 -47.38 8.86 -22.99
N MET A 586 -46.43 8.59 -22.10
CA MET A 586 -46.53 8.93 -20.68
C MET A 586 -46.55 10.44 -20.43
N ARG A 587 -45.86 11.24 -21.26
CA ARG A 587 -45.85 12.71 -21.23
C ARG A 587 -47.18 13.35 -21.68
N GLU A 588 -47.98 12.62 -22.45
CA GLU A 588 -49.28 13.06 -22.94
C GLU A 588 -50.44 12.52 -22.08
N ASN A 589 -50.17 11.57 -21.19
CA ASN A 589 -51.17 10.92 -20.37
C ASN A 589 -51.54 11.75 -19.12
N VAL A 590 -52.63 12.50 -19.22
CA VAL A 590 -53.16 13.36 -18.14
C VAL A 590 -53.48 12.58 -16.86
N SER A 591 -53.86 11.30 -16.96
CA SER A 591 -54.15 10.44 -15.79
C SER A 591 -52.90 10.15 -14.93
N VAL A 592 -51.72 10.31 -15.51
CA VAL A 592 -50.39 10.04 -14.93
C VAL A 592 -49.73 11.33 -14.43
N ILE A 593 -49.97 12.47 -15.10
CA ILE A 593 -49.32 13.77 -14.83
C ILE A 593 -50.06 14.61 -13.78
N ASN A 594 -51.26 14.21 -13.37
CA ASN A 594 -52.15 15.02 -12.53
C ASN A 594 -51.56 15.34 -11.14
N ILE A 595 -50.81 16.44 -11.05
CA ILE A 595 -50.36 17.07 -9.80
C ILE A 595 -51.47 18.02 -9.38
N LYS A 596 -52.41 17.54 -8.57
CA LYS A 596 -53.68 18.22 -8.21
C LYS A 596 -53.54 19.59 -7.50
N ASN A 597 -52.32 20.11 -7.28
CA ASN A 597 -52.02 21.41 -6.68
C ASN A 597 -51.22 22.36 -7.60
N ALA A 598 -50.93 21.95 -8.83
CA ALA A 598 -50.30 22.82 -9.82
C ALA A 598 -51.38 23.60 -10.56
N THR A 599 -51.24 24.93 -10.66
CA THR A 599 -52.09 25.75 -11.52
C THR A 599 -51.99 25.27 -12.97
N PRO A 600 -52.98 25.55 -13.84
CA PRO A 600 -52.90 25.22 -15.26
C PRO A 600 -51.59 25.71 -15.91
N GLU A 601 -51.10 26.88 -15.50
CA GLU A 601 -49.82 27.46 -15.92
C GLU A 601 -48.61 26.66 -15.39
N GLN A 602 -48.62 26.21 -14.12
CA GLN A 602 -47.59 25.34 -13.57
C GLN A 602 -47.59 23.95 -14.24
N LEU A 603 -48.77 23.39 -14.53
CA LEU A 603 -48.93 22.15 -15.29
C LEU A 603 -48.41 22.31 -16.71
N GLU A 604 -48.69 23.44 -17.37
CA GLU A 604 -48.18 23.76 -18.70
C GLU A 604 -46.65 23.91 -18.71
N ILE A 605 -46.06 24.58 -17.72
CA ILE A 605 -44.60 24.68 -17.55
C ILE A 605 -43.98 23.31 -17.26
N LEU A 606 -44.59 22.50 -16.38
CA LEU A 606 -44.13 21.15 -16.07
C LEU A 606 -44.24 20.21 -17.29
N MET A 607 -45.32 20.29 -18.06
CA MET A 607 -45.55 19.54 -19.28
C MET A 607 -44.60 19.97 -20.39
N LYS A 608 -44.45 21.28 -20.63
CA LYS A 608 -43.51 21.86 -21.60
C LYS A 608 -42.08 21.42 -21.30
N ARG A 609 -41.68 21.44 -20.02
CA ARG A 609 -40.35 21.01 -19.61
C ARG A 609 -40.15 19.49 -19.66
N GLN A 610 -41.16 18.69 -19.32
CA GLN A 610 -41.12 17.24 -19.51
C GLN A 610 -40.97 16.88 -21.00
N LYS A 611 -41.61 17.67 -21.88
CA LYS A 611 -41.52 17.57 -23.34
C LYS A 611 -40.14 17.98 -23.87
N GLU A 612 -39.49 18.97 -23.25
CA GLU A 612 -38.20 19.51 -23.70
C GLU A 612 -36.96 18.74 -23.15
N ARG A 613 -36.99 18.16 -21.93
CA ARG A 613 -35.75 17.68 -21.26
C ARG A 613 -35.86 16.46 -20.33
N GLY A 614 -36.80 15.54 -20.60
CA GLY A 614 -36.90 14.26 -19.85
C GLY A 614 -35.83 13.21 -20.18
N GLU A 615 -34.67 13.61 -20.71
CA GLU A 615 -33.65 12.68 -21.21
C GLU A 615 -32.62 12.31 -20.13
N ALA A 616 -32.28 11.02 -20.04
CA ALA A 616 -31.10 10.58 -19.30
C ALA A 616 -29.84 11.28 -19.84
N GLY A 617 -29.04 11.88 -18.96
CA GLY A 617 -27.89 12.70 -19.34
C GLY A 617 -28.15 14.22 -19.43
N SER A 618 -29.36 14.71 -19.16
CA SER A 618 -29.69 16.14 -19.19
C SER A 618 -28.95 16.96 -18.12
N HIS A 619 -28.39 16.32 -17.10
CA HIS A 619 -27.47 16.99 -16.18
C HIS A 619 -26.26 17.61 -16.88
N LYS A 620 -25.83 17.10 -18.05
CA LYS A 620 -24.68 17.64 -18.78
C LYS A 620 -24.89 19.09 -19.25
N ASP A 621 -26.14 19.48 -19.47
CA ASP A 621 -26.49 20.82 -19.97
C ASP A 621 -26.84 21.80 -18.85
N GLU A 622 -27.17 21.28 -17.65
CA GLU A 622 -27.69 22.10 -16.54
C GLU A 622 -26.80 22.07 -15.28
N MET A 623 -25.85 21.15 -15.16
CA MET A 623 -24.96 21.04 -14.00
C MET A 623 -23.59 21.63 -14.34
N SER A 624 -23.04 22.45 -13.44
CA SER A 624 -21.68 22.98 -13.63
C SER A 624 -20.64 21.84 -13.58
N PRO A 625 -19.48 21.99 -14.25
CA PRO A 625 -18.40 21.01 -14.17
C PRO A 625 -17.95 20.74 -12.72
N GLU A 626 -17.99 21.75 -11.86
CA GLU A 626 -17.67 21.61 -10.44
C GLU A 626 -18.65 20.68 -9.71
N PHE A 627 -19.96 20.93 -9.82
CA PHE A 627 -20.95 20.05 -9.21
C PHE A 627 -20.93 18.65 -9.84
N SER A 628 -20.71 18.56 -11.15
CA SER A 628 -20.57 17.26 -11.83
C SER A 628 -19.45 16.43 -11.21
N ARG A 629 -18.29 17.03 -10.91
CA ARG A 629 -17.18 16.37 -10.19
C ARG A 629 -17.56 15.99 -8.77
N LYS A 630 -18.20 16.88 -8.00
CA LYS A 630 -18.67 16.58 -6.63
C LYS A 630 -19.63 15.37 -6.59
N PHE A 631 -20.52 15.27 -7.58
CA PHE A 631 -21.39 14.10 -7.74
C PHE A 631 -20.61 12.85 -8.12
N ASP A 632 -19.62 12.93 -9.02
CA ASP A 632 -18.77 11.78 -9.36
C ASP A 632 -17.98 11.27 -8.16
N GLU A 633 -17.44 12.18 -7.35
CA GLU A 633 -16.74 11.87 -6.11
C GLU A 633 -17.67 11.21 -5.09
N LEU A 634 -18.88 11.75 -4.89
CA LEU A 634 -19.89 11.16 -4.01
C LEU A 634 -20.29 9.76 -4.49
N ILE A 635 -20.61 9.61 -5.78
CA ILE A 635 -20.98 8.31 -6.38
C ILE A 635 -19.85 7.31 -6.20
N LYS A 636 -18.61 7.72 -6.45
CA LYS A 636 -17.43 6.88 -6.26
C LYS A 636 -17.28 6.49 -4.79
N ARG A 637 -17.29 7.44 -3.87
CA ARG A 637 -17.16 7.18 -2.42
C ARG A 637 -18.24 6.22 -1.92
N GLU A 638 -19.50 6.51 -2.22
CA GLU A 638 -20.61 5.75 -1.65
C GLU A 638 -20.77 4.37 -2.30
N LEU A 639 -20.60 4.24 -3.63
CA LEU A 639 -20.89 3.00 -4.35
C LEU A 639 -19.64 2.09 -4.53
N THR A 640 -18.43 2.64 -4.41
CA THR A 640 -17.17 1.88 -4.57
C THR A 640 -16.61 1.38 -3.23
N ASP A 641 -16.79 2.13 -2.14
CA ASP A 641 -16.07 1.88 -0.87
C ASP A 641 -16.89 1.19 0.23
N LYS A 642 -18.22 1.01 0.08
CA LYS A 642 -19.08 0.43 1.13
C LYS A 642 -19.82 -0.84 0.71
N VAL A 643 -19.10 -1.96 0.65
CA VAL A 643 -19.67 -3.30 0.90
C VAL A 643 -18.80 -4.00 1.94
N CYS A 644 -19.08 -3.71 3.21
CA CYS A 644 -18.65 -4.54 4.33
C CYS A 644 -19.91 -5.15 4.93
N ASP A 645 -20.05 -6.47 4.82
CA ASP A 645 -20.79 -7.28 5.80
C ASP A 645 -19.87 -8.36 6.35
N SER A 646 -20.01 -8.60 7.65
CA SER A 646 -19.23 -9.49 8.49
C SER A 646 -20.10 -10.62 9.08
N SER A 647 -21.26 -10.93 8.50
CA SER A 647 -22.20 -11.88 9.11
C SER A 647 -22.44 -13.22 8.39
N LEU A 648 -21.83 -13.49 7.23
CA LEU A 648 -21.89 -14.82 6.60
C LEU A 648 -20.52 -15.29 6.09
N ASN A 649 -20.07 -16.43 6.59
CA ASN A 649 -18.82 -17.14 6.25
C ASN A 649 -18.84 -17.74 4.82
N GLN A 650 -19.01 -16.91 3.79
CA GLN A 650 -18.74 -17.29 2.39
C GLN A 650 -17.86 -16.24 1.69
N LYS A 651 -16.89 -16.74 0.92
CA LYS A 651 -15.78 -16.03 0.24
C LYS A 651 -16.15 -14.63 -0.28
N LYS A 652 -15.46 -13.60 0.22
CA LYS A 652 -15.59 -12.20 -0.23
C LYS A 652 -14.91 -11.96 -1.58
N THR A 653 -15.67 -11.88 -2.67
CA THR A 653 -15.27 -11.19 -3.89
C THR A 653 -15.40 -9.69 -3.64
N LYS A 654 -14.31 -8.94 -3.70
CA LYS A 654 -14.31 -7.46 -3.57
C LYS A 654 -14.99 -6.88 -4.82
N MET A 655 -16.30 -6.67 -4.78
CA MET A 655 -17.04 -5.99 -5.85
C MET A 655 -17.15 -4.50 -5.50
N SER A 656 -16.20 -3.69 -5.97
CA SER A 656 -16.43 -2.27 -6.18
C SER A 656 -17.53 -2.11 -7.23
N ILE A 657 -18.63 -1.42 -6.94
CA ILE A 657 -19.73 -1.22 -7.89
C ILE A 657 -19.73 0.23 -8.34
N THR A 658 -19.44 0.45 -9.61
CA THR A 658 -19.54 1.74 -10.27
C THR A 658 -20.98 2.01 -10.69
N TRP A 659 -21.35 3.29 -10.84
CA TRP A 659 -22.64 3.65 -11.44
C TRP A 659 -22.83 3.04 -12.84
N ASP A 660 -21.72 2.83 -13.56
CA ASP A 660 -21.69 2.17 -14.85
C ASP A 660 -22.11 0.69 -14.80
N GLU A 661 -21.92 0.02 -13.66
CA GLU A 661 -22.38 -1.35 -13.42
C GLU A 661 -23.83 -1.39 -12.91
N ILE A 662 -24.27 -0.35 -12.19
CA ILE A 662 -25.67 -0.22 -11.75
C ILE A 662 -26.57 0.10 -12.95
N LYS A 663 -26.18 1.04 -13.82
CA LYS A 663 -26.97 1.47 -15.00
C LYS A 663 -27.13 0.38 -16.07
N ASP A 664 -26.28 -0.64 -16.06
CA ASP A 664 -26.38 -1.77 -16.95
C ASP A 664 -25.68 -3.01 -16.40
N PRO A 665 -26.41 -3.90 -15.71
CA PRO A 665 -25.86 -5.16 -15.23
C PRO A 665 -25.29 -6.05 -16.36
N ARG A 666 -25.74 -5.86 -17.61
CA ARG A 666 -25.25 -6.57 -18.81
C ARG A 666 -23.91 -6.00 -19.34
N LEU A 667 -23.50 -4.80 -18.92
CA LEU A 667 -22.17 -4.24 -19.27
C LEU A 667 -21.02 -5.05 -18.65
N LYS A 668 -21.28 -5.85 -17.60
CA LYS A 668 -20.30 -6.80 -17.06
C LYS A 668 -19.85 -7.84 -18.09
N PHE A 669 -20.67 -8.10 -19.11
CA PHE A 669 -20.38 -9.08 -20.17
C PHE A 669 -20.04 -8.44 -21.52
N LYS A 670 -20.53 -7.22 -21.84
CA LYS A 670 -20.17 -6.50 -23.08
C LYS A 670 -18.93 -5.60 -22.97
N ASN A 671 -18.56 -5.09 -21.78
CA ASN A 671 -17.35 -4.26 -21.65
C ASN A 671 -16.04 -5.05 -21.72
N ASN A 672 -16.08 -6.39 -21.76
CA ASN A 672 -14.89 -7.19 -22.08
C ASN A 672 -14.43 -7.05 -23.54
N ASP A 673 -15.22 -6.43 -24.42
CA ASP A 673 -14.77 -6.02 -25.77
C ASP A 673 -14.10 -4.62 -25.81
N LYS A 674 -13.99 -3.89 -24.67
CA LYS A 674 -13.28 -2.59 -24.64
C LYS A 674 -11.76 -2.70 -24.81
N TRP A 675 -11.20 -3.91 -24.71
CA TRP A 675 -9.80 -4.15 -25.03
C TRP A 675 -9.41 -3.71 -26.45
N PHE A 676 -10.36 -3.71 -27.38
CA PHE A 676 -10.14 -3.33 -28.79
C PHE A 676 -10.67 -1.95 -29.18
N LYS A 677 -11.25 -1.18 -28.24
CA LYS A 677 -11.80 0.17 -28.52
C LYS A 677 -10.95 1.33 -27.99
N VAL A 678 -9.84 1.06 -27.32
CA VAL A 678 -8.82 2.07 -26.99
C VAL A 678 -7.80 2.19 -28.13
N THR A 679 -8.28 2.42 -29.36
CA THR A 679 -7.48 2.83 -30.52
C THR A 679 -8.26 3.77 -31.47
N ASN A 680 -9.26 4.50 -30.94
CA ASN A 680 -9.95 5.56 -31.70
C ASN A 680 -9.37 6.96 -31.43
N HIS A 681 -8.13 7.06 -30.99
CA HIS A 681 -7.28 8.15 -31.47
C HIS A 681 -6.62 7.59 -32.72
N HIS A 682 -6.75 8.29 -33.84
CA HIS A 682 -6.07 7.98 -35.09
C HIS A 682 -4.57 7.77 -34.84
N ILE A 683 -4.18 6.53 -34.59
CA ILE A 683 -2.91 5.98 -35.03
C ILE A 683 -3.29 5.32 -36.34
N ASP A 684 -2.86 5.90 -37.46
CA ASP A 684 -2.84 5.16 -38.71
C ASP A 684 -2.04 3.88 -38.44
N ILE A 685 -2.73 2.76 -38.34
CA ILE A 685 -2.12 1.44 -38.36
C ILE A 685 -1.60 1.32 -39.79
N PRO A 686 -0.28 1.35 -40.04
CA PRO A 686 0.24 1.08 -41.37
C PRO A 686 -0.29 -0.29 -41.76
N ALA A 687 -0.81 -0.41 -42.98
CA ALA A 687 -1.24 -1.68 -43.54
C ALA A 687 -0.25 -2.77 -43.14
N LEU A 688 -0.76 -3.88 -42.59
CA LEU A 688 0.00 -5.05 -42.16
C LEU A 688 1.20 -5.27 -43.10
N SER A 689 2.34 -4.74 -42.68
CA SER A 689 3.60 -4.95 -43.36
C SER A 689 3.88 -6.43 -43.20
N THR A 690 3.78 -7.17 -44.30
CA THR A 690 4.33 -8.52 -44.40
C THR A 690 5.85 -8.53 -44.22
N ASP A 691 6.48 -7.35 -44.18
CA ASP A 691 7.85 -7.19 -43.76
C ASP A 691 7.93 -7.20 -42.23
N HIS A 692 8.38 -8.34 -41.69
CA HIS A 692 8.75 -8.58 -40.30
C HIS A 692 10.03 -7.82 -39.88
N THR A 693 10.28 -6.65 -40.46
CA THR A 693 11.47 -5.83 -40.26
C THR A 693 11.65 -5.37 -38.82
N TYR A 694 10.56 -5.26 -38.04
CA TYR A 694 10.69 -4.94 -36.61
C TYR A 694 11.37 -6.08 -35.81
N LEU A 695 11.17 -7.35 -36.17
CA LEU A 695 11.79 -8.50 -35.50
C LEU A 695 13.19 -8.81 -36.04
N SER A 696 13.48 -8.60 -37.33
CA SER A 696 14.78 -8.99 -37.90
C SER A 696 15.96 -8.13 -37.43
N CYS A 697 15.70 -6.87 -37.05
CA CYS A 697 16.69 -5.88 -36.63
C CYS A 697 17.05 -5.95 -35.13
N MET A 698 16.22 -6.56 -34.29
CA MET A 698 16.28 -6.42 -32.82
C MET A 698 16.74 -7.66 -32.04
N LEU A 699 17.00 -8.77 -32.74
CA LEU A 699 17.32 -10.04 -32.10
C LEU A 699 18.84 -10.25 -32.07
N SER A 700 19.40 -10.44 -30.87
CA SER A 700 20.77 -10.93 -30.71
C SER A 700 20.96 -12.24 -31.51
N GLU A 701 22.17 -12.53 -31.98
CA GLU A 701 22.44 -13.78 -32.72
C GLU A 701 21.95 -15.01 -31.94
N ARG A 702 22.13 -15.01 -30.61
CA ARG A 702 21.63 -16.05 -29.70
C ARG A 702 20.10 -16.24 -29.73
N TYR A 703 19.34 -15.17 -29.96
CA TYR A 703 17.87 -15.27 -30.05
C TYR A 703 17.41 -15.70 -31.45
N LYS A 704 18.15 -15.33 -32.50
CA LYS A 704 17.93 -15.86 -33.86
C LYS A 704 18.14 -17.38 -33.90
N ASP A 705 19.19 -17.87 -33.26
CA ASP A 705 19.45 -19.30 -33.10
C ASP A 705 18.32 -20.01 -32.36
N PHE A 706 17.80 -19.39 -31.28
CA PHE A 706 16.66 -19.93 -30.55
C PHE A 706 15.40 -20.02 -31.40
N ILE A 707 15.06 -18.98 -32.17
CA ILE A 707 13.90 -18.99 -33.08
C ILE A 707 14.08 -20.01 -34.20
N GLU A 708 15.30 -20.19 -34.72
CA GLU A 708 15.60 -21.25 -35.68
C GLU A 708 15.35 -22.64 -35.06
N LEU A 709 15.79 -22.87 -33.82
CA LEU A 709 15.52 -24.12 -33.09
C LEU A 709 14.02 -24.31 -32.80
N VAL A 710 13.29 -23.25 -32.46
CA VAL A 710 11.81 -23.29 -32.33
C VAL A 710 11.18 -23.74 -33.64
N SER A 711 11.64 -23.25 -34.79
CA SER A 711 11.12 -23.65 -36.09
C SER A 711 11.32 -25.13 -36.42
N LYS A 712 12.35 -25.76 -35.82
CA LYS A 712 12.68 -27.19 -35.96
C LYS A 712 11.92 -28.08 -34.97
N TYR A 713 11.28 -27.52 -33.94
CA TYR A 713 10.52 -28.29 -32.97
C TYR A 713 9.34 -29.01 -33.66
N GLN A 714 9.29 -30.35 -33.52
CA GLN A 714 8.19 -31.14 -34.05
C GLN A 714 7.04 -31.19 -33.06
N VAL A 715 5.99 -30.41 -33.37
CA VAL A 715 4.74 -30.37 -32.61
C VAL A 715 3.98 -31.68 -32.78
N ASN A 716 3.43 -32.20 -31.68
CA ASN A 716 2.61 -33.41 -31.68
C ASN A 716 1.15 -33.06 -31.40
N TYR A 717 0.23 -33.86 -31.94
CA TYR A 717 -1.21 -33.62 -31.80
C TYR A 717 -1.69 -33.72 -30.35
N ASP A 718 -1.05 -34.57 -29.55
CA ASP A 718 -1.37 -34.80 -28.14
C ASP A 718 -0.82 -33.72 -27.20
N ASP A 719 0.10 -32.87 -27.66
CA ASP A 719 0.65 -31.78 -26.86
C ASP A 719 -0.46 -30.78 -26.44
N ILE A 720 -0.37 -30.27 -25.21
CA ILE A 720 -1.25 -29.21 -24.70
C ILE A 720 -0.41 -27.97 -24.48
N TRP A 721 -0.69 -26.93 -25.26
CA TRP A 721 0.06 -25.68 -25.24
C TRP A 721 -0.63 -24.64 -24.38
N ILE A 722 0.08 -24.08 -23.41
CA ILE A 722 -0.36 -22.95 -22.61
C ILE A 722 0.46 -21.74 -23.04
N THR A 723 -0.17 -20.90 -23.87
CA THR A 723 0.48 -19.73 -24.45
C THR A 723 -0.05 -18.46 -23.81
N THR A 724 0.84 -17.58 -23.37
CA THR A 724 0.45 -16.34 -22.67
C THR A 724 1.50 -15.27 -22.91
N HIS A 725 1.13 -13.99 -22.94
CA HIS A 725 2.11 -12.96 -22.62
C HIS A 725 2.52 -13.11 -21.13
N PRO A 726 3.78 -12.88 -20.73
CA PRO A 726 4.20 -13.00 -19.34
C PRO A 726 3.26 -12.29 -18.36
N ARG A 727 3.06 -12.90 -17.18
CA ARG A 727 2.22 -12.40 -16.07
C ARG A 727 0.71 -12.35 -16.33
N SER A 728 0.21 -13.12 -17.31
CA SER A 728 -1.22 -13.19 -17.65
C SER A 728 -2.00 -14.32 -16.96
N GLY A 729 -1.46 -14.97 -15.93
CA GLY A 729 -2.11 -16.11 -15.24
C GLY A 729 -1.54 -17.49 -15.56
N THR A 730 -0.38 -17.54 -16.20
CA THR A 730 0.25 -18.77 -16.71
C THR A 730 0.38 -19.88 -15.67
N THR A 731 0.92 -19.58 -14.48
CA THR A 731 1.10 -20.56 -13.38
C THR A 731 -0.23 -21.19 -12.96
N TRP A 732 -1.30 -20.40 -12.91
CA TRP A 732 -2.63 -20.86 -12.53
C TRP A 732 -3.20 -21.84 -13.57
N MET A 733 -3.03 -21.51 -14.86
CA MET A 733 -3.47 -22.39 -15.95
C MET A 733 -2.62 -23.66 -16.07
N GLN A 734 -1.30 -23.58 -15.85
CA GLN A 734 -0.42 -24.74 -15.84
C GLN A 734 -0.85 -25.77 -14.79
N GLU A 735 -1.15 -25.32 -13.57
CA GLU A 735 -1.61 -26.20 -12.50
C GLU A 735 -2.95 -26.86 -12.82
N LEU A 736 -3.93 -26.06 -13.29
CA LEU A 736 -5.26 -26.54 -13.67
C LEU A 736 -5.20 -27.61 -14.77
N VAL A 737 -4.51 -27.30 -15.87
CA VAL A 737 -4.38 -28.20 -17.02
C VAL A 737 -3.65 -29.48 -16.62
N TRP A 738 -2.58 -29.37 -15.82
CA TRP A 738 -1.82 -30.53 -15.39
C TRP A 738 -2.64 -31.47 -14.52
N LEU A 739 -3.38 -30.94 -13.54
CA LEU A 739 -4.26 -31.74 -12.70
C LEU A 739 -5.34 -32.45 -13.52
N ILE A 740 -6.02 -31.75 -14.44
CA ILE A 740 -7.06 -32.37 -15.27
C ILE A 740 -6.48 -33.44 -16.21
N ALA A 741 -5.31 -33.18 -16.80
CA ALA A 741 -4.65 -34.12 -17.70
C ALA A 741 -4.13 -35.37 -17.00
N ASN A 742 -3.78 -35.28 -15.70
CA ASN A 742 -3.22 -36.35 -14.89
C ASN A 742 -4.20 -36.85 -13.81
N ASP A 743 -5.49 -36.88 -14.15
CA ASP A 743 -6.56 -37.49 -13.34
C ASP A 743 -6.58 -37.01 -11.87
N LEU A 744 -6.32 -35.71 -11.67
CA LEU A 744 -6.37 -35.00 -10.40
C LEU A 744 -5.37 -35.51 -9.34
N ASP A 745 -4.16 -35.90 -9.76
CA ASP A 745 -3.08 -36.33 -8.86
C ASP A 745 -2.49 -35.16 -8.02
N TYR A 746 -3.21 -34.77 -6.97
CA TYR A 746 -2.80 -33.69 -6.05
C TYR A 746 -1.53 -34.03 -5.26
N GLY A 747 -1.23 -35.32 -5.04
CA GLY A 747 -0.03 -35.77 -4.34
C GLY A 747 1.21 -35.37 -5.12
N LYS A 748 1.29 -35.80 -6.38
CA LYS A 748 2.39 -35.40 -7.27
C LYS A 748 2.40 -33.92 -7.59
N ALA A 749 1.24 -33.25 -7.64
CA ALA A 749 1.19 -31.80 -7.84
C ALA A 749 1.89 -31.03 -6.70
N ARG A 750 1.93 -31.58 -5.48
CA ARG A 750 2.64 -31.00 -4.33
C ARG A 750 4.12 -31.38 -4.29
N GLU A 751 4.44 -32.63 -4.65
CA GLU A 751 5.80 -33.17 -4.58
C GLU A 751 6.69 -32.74 -5.75
N VAL A 752 6.12 -32.62 -6.96
CA VAL A 752 6.89 -32.35 -8.18
C VAL A 752 6.71 -30.90 -8.61
N SER A 753 7.83 -30.21 -8.85
CA SER A 753 7.83 -28.81 -9.29
C SER A 753 7.00 -28.61 -10.56
N LEU A 754 6.25 -27.50 -10.61
CA LEU A 754 5.48 -27.12 -11.79
C LEU A 754 6.35 -26.96 -13.06
N ARG A 755 7.65 -26.65 -12.91
CA ARG A 755 8.61 -26.54 -14.03
C ARG A 755 8.98 -27.89 -14.65
N VAL A 756 8.74 -28.99 -13.94
CA VAL A 756 8.90 -30.37 -14.44
C VAL A 756 7.58 -30.86 -15.02
N ARG A 757 6.48 -30.61 -14.29
CA ARG A 757 5.11 -30.98 -14.69
C ARG A 757 4.62 -30.26 -15.95
N SER A 758 5.01 -29.00 -16.15
CA SER A 758 4.72 -28.20 -17.33
C SER A 758 5.98 -27.45 -17.80
N PRO A 759 6.83 -28.10 -18.62
CA PRO A 759 8.09 -27.51 -19.07
C PRO A 759 7.86 -26.34 -20.02
N THR A 760 8.83 -25.42 -20.07
CA THR A 760 8.83 -24.37 -21.09
C THR A 760 9.23 -24.95 -22.45
N LEU A 761 8.72 -24.36 -23.54
CA LEU A 761 9.16 -24.70 -24.90
C LEU A 761 10.68 -24.68 -25.04
N ARG A 762 11.35 -23.69 -24.42
CA ARG A 762 12.81 -23.59 -24.39
C ARG A 762 13.50 -24.80 -23.73
N LYS A 763 12.92 -25.35 -22.66
CA LYS A 763 13.42 -26.56 -21.99
C LYS A 763 13.24 -27.80 -22.87
N LEU A 764 12.12 -27.92 -23.58
CA LEU A 764 11.87 -29.04 -24.50
C LEU A 764 12.78 -28.97 -25.74
N ILE A 765 12.96 -27.79 -26.34
CA ILE A 765 13.90 -27.60 -27.45
C ILE A 765 15.34 -27.94 -27.03
N SER A 766 15.75 -27.56 -25.82
CA SER A 766 17.08 -27.92 -25.30
C SER A 766 17.28 -29.43 -25.07
N SER A 767 16.20 -30.21 -25.11
CA SER A 767 16.23 -31.67 -24.99
C SER A 767 16.17 -32.42 -26.34
N ILE A 768 15.93 -31.71 -27.45
CA ILE A 768 15.87 -32.31 -28.79
C ILE A 768 17.29 -32.41 -29.37
N GLU A 769 17.67 -33.64 -29.70
CA GLU A 769 18.87 -34.06 -30.44
C GLU A 769 20.21 -33.43 -30.02
N GLY A 770 20.85 -34.03 -29.00
CA GLY A 770 22.31 -34.18 -28.96
C GLY A 770 23.19 -32.93 -28.85
N GLN A 771 22.64 -31.73 -28.61
CA GLN A 771 23.47 -30.53 -28.51
C GLN A 771 23.84 -30.20 -27.05
N ASN A 772 24.91 -30.84 -26.60
CA ASN A 772 25.65 -30.51 -25.36
C ASN A 772 26.17 -29.06 -25.32
N LYS A 773 26.22 -28.36 -26.45
CA LYS A 773 26.74 -26.98 -26.56
C LYS A 773 25.85 -25.94 -25.87
N PHE A 774 24.53 -26.00 -26.08
CA PHE A 774 23.58 -25.05 -25.46
C PHE A 774 23.43 -25.27 -23.94
N LYS A 775 23.71 -26.50 -23.45
CA LYS A 775 23.63 -26.89 -22.03
C LYS A 775 24.88 -26.51 -21.23
N GLN A 776 26.06 -26.53 -21.86
CA GLN A 776 27.33 -26.17 -21.24
C GLN A 776 27.55 -24.66 -21.14
N ASP A 777 27.14 -23.89 -22.15
CA ASP A 777 27.39 -22.44 -22.22
C ASP A 777 26.59 -21.60 -21.20
N TRP A 778 25.62 -22.20 -20.49
CA TRP A 778 24.69 -21.49 -19.59
C TRP A 778 24.64 -22.03 -18.15
N GLY A 779 25.50 -22.99 -17.78
CA GLY A 779 25.67 -23.41 -16.38
C GLY A 779 24.41 -23.97 -15.69
N ILE A 780 23.44 -24.49 -16.43
CA ILE A 780 22.22 -25.09 -15.86
C ILE A 780 22.55 -26.50 -15.37
N SER A 781 22.59 -26.72 -14.05
CA SER A 781 22.67 -28.07 -13.49
C SER A 781 21.41 -28.86 -13.83
N VAL A 782 21.58 -30.06 -14.38
CA VAL A 782 20.47 -30.96 -14.69
C VAL A 782 20.15 -31.74 -13.41
N ASP A 783 19.04 -31.40 -12.75
CA ASP A 783 18.29 -32.42 -12.02
C ASP A 783 17.87 -33.45 -13.08
N GLY A 784 18.58 -34.59 -13.11
CA GLY A 784 18.40 -35.82 -13.91
C GLY A 784 17.73 -35.71 -15.29
N GLU A 785 18.22 -36.49 -16.27
CA GLU A 785 17.46 -36.75 -17.50
C GLU A 785 16.10 -37.39 -17.18
N GLN A 786 15.10 -36.57 -16.86
CA GLN A 786 13.72 -36.97 -16.74
C GLN A 786 13.11 -36.88 -18.13
N GLU A 787 12.81 -38.04 -18.68
CA GLU A 787 12.01 -38.19 -19.88
C GLU A 787 10.66 -37.49 -19.66
N PHE A 788 10.40 -36.39 -20.39
CA PHE A 788 9.15 -35.66 -20.28
C PHE A 788 8.02 -36.55 -20.79
N LYS A 789 7.16 -37.01 -19.88
CA LYS A 789 6.05 -37.92 -20.20
C LYS A 789 5.02 -37.21 -21.10
N ARG A 790 4.61 -37.88 -22.18
CA ARG A 790 3.53 -37.41 -23.06
C ARG A 790 2.14 -37.68 -22.46
N PRO A 791 1.13 -36.84 -22.75
CA PRO A 791 1.20 -35.60 -23.54
C PRO A 791 1.99 -34.50 -22.82
N HIS A 792 2.79 -33.72 -23.55
CA HIS A 792 3.51 -32.60 -22.95
C HIS A 792 2.57 -31.44 -22.66
N ILE A 793 2.67 -30.85 -21.46
CA ILE A 793 1.95 -29.63 -21.10
C ILE A 793 2.92 -28.46 -21.20
N ILE A 794 2.97 -27.84 -22.37
CA ILE A 794 4.03 -26.93 -22.78
C ILE A 794 3.66 -25.49 -22.42
N LYS A 795 4.50 -24.82 -21.64
CA LYS A 795 4.40 -23.37 -21.42
C LYS A 795 5.19 -22.60 -22.48
N ASN A 796 4.57 -21.58 -23.06
CA ASN A 796 5.22 -20.66 -23.99
C ASN A 796 4.81 -19.19 -23.78
N HIS A 797 5.74 -18.28 -24.09
CA HIS A 797 5.54 -16.82 -24.11
C HIS A 797 5.81 -16.16 -25.46
N LEU A 798 6.07 -16.94 -26.51
CA LEU A 798 6.23 -16.44 -27.88
C LEU A 798 4.88 -16.08 -28.52
N PRO A 799 4.83 -15.01 -29.33
CA PRO A 799 3.67 -14.69 -30.16
C PRO A 799 3.39 -15.78 -31.20
N ALA A 800 2.19 -15.81 -31.75
CA ALA A 800 1.76 -16.86 -32.69
C ALA A 800 2.67 -16.92 -33.92
N THR A 801 3.12 -15.76 -34.39
CA THR A 801 4.04 -15.62 -35.52
C THR A 801 5.40 -16.29 -35.33
N LEU A 802 5.86 -16.48 -34.09
CA LEU A 802 7.16 -17.08 -33.75
C LEU A 802 7.07 -18.54 -33.28
N LEU A 803 5.87 -19.12 -33.24
CA LEU A 803 5.68 -20.53 -32.90
C LEU A 803 6.16 -21.47 -34.04
N PRO A 804 6.46 -22.75 -33.74
CA PRO A 804 6.83 -23.72 -34.78
C PRO A 804 5.76 -23.77 -35.86
N LYS A 805 6.12 -23.64 -37.14
CA LYS A 805 5.15 -23.60 -38.25
C LYS A 805 4.24 -24.84 -38.30
N SER A 806 4.75 -25.98 -37.85
CA SER A 806 4.02 -27.24 -37.72
C SER A 806 2.83 -27.18 -36.75
N ILE A 807 2.80 -26.23 -35.80
CA ILE A 807 1.68 -26.09 -34.86
C ILE A 807 0.36 -25.79 -35.57
N TRP A 808 0.41 -25.05 -36.69
CA TRP A 808 -0.78 -24.62 -37.43
C TRP A 808 -1.34 -25.72 -38.34
N THR A 809 -0.51 -26.69 -38.72
CA THR A 809 -0.93 -27.85 -39.52
C THR A 809 -1.35 -29.02 -38.63
N VAL A 810 -0.61 -29.28 -37.54
CA VAL A 810 -0.90 -30.35 -36.57
C VAL A 810 -2.13 -30.01 -35.72
N LYS A 811 -2.36 -28.72 -35.44
CA LYS A 811 -3.48 -28.21 -34.62
C LYS A 811 -3.62 -28.93 -33.25
N PRO A 812 -2.57 -28.91 -32.40
CA PRO A 812 -2.70 -29.38 -31.01
C PRO A 812 -3.67 -28.49 -30.21
N LYS A 813 -4.00 -28.91 -29.00
CA LYS A 813 -4.82 -28.09 -28.08
C LYS A 813 -3.99 -26.92 -27.57
N ILE A 814 -4.43 -25.69 -27.85
CA ILE A 814 -3.81 -24.45 -27.39
C ILE A 814 -4.76 -23.73 -26.44
N ILE A 815 -4.30 -23.42 -25.23
CA ILE A 815 -5.00 -22.59 -24.26
C ILE A 815 -4.27 -21.26 -24.19
N TYR A 816 -4.95 -20.19 -24.58
CA TYR A 816 -4.41 -18.84 -24.50
C TYR A 816 -5.03 -18.11 -23.31
N VAL A 817 -4.19 -17.54 -22.43
CA VAL A 817 -4.66 -16.72 -21.29
C VAL A 817 -4.29 -15.26 -21.50
N ALA A 818 -5.31 -14.40 -21.65
CA ALA A 818 -5.16 -12.95 -21.68
C ALA A 818 -5.40 -12.34 -20.29
N ARG A 819 -4.78 -11.18 -20.02
CA ARG A 819 -4.98 -10.43 -18.76
C ARG A 819 -4.81 -8.95 -18.98
N ASN A 820 -5.63 -8.13 -18.32
CA ASN A 820 -5.66 -6.68 -18.46
C ASN A 820 -4.25 -6.08 -18.61
N PRO A 821 -3.98 -5.30 -19.68
CA PRO A 821 -2.65 -4.80 -19.98
C PRO A 821 -2.11 -3.91 -18.86
N LYS A 822 -2.97 -3.22 -18.11
CA LYS A 822 -2.56 -2.40 -16.96
C LYS A 822 -2.06 -3.27 -15.81
N ASP A 823 -2.73 -4.39 -15.56
CA ASP A 823 -2.33 -5.34 -14.52
C ASP A 823 -1.09 -6.13 -14.93
N VAL A 824 -0.94 -6.45 -16.22
CA VAL A 824 0.27 -7.06 -16.78
C VAL A 824 1.44 -6.08 -16.70
N ALA A 825 1.25 -4.83 -17.11
CA ALA A 825 2.26 -3.78 -17.03
C ALA A 825 2.67 -3.51 -15.58
N ALA A 826 1.73 -3.26 -14.67
CA ALA A 826 2.05 -3.06 -13.25
C ALA A 826 2.74 -4.29 -12.66
N SER A 827 2.25 -5.49 -12.99
CA SER A 827 2.86 -6.72 -12.49
C SER A 827 4.26 -6.98 -13.06
N MET A 828 4.53 -6.60 -14.31
CA MET A 828 5.83 -6.75 -14.95
C MET A 828 6.80 -5.66 -14.50
N TYR A 829 6.33 -4.42 -14.28
CA TYR A 829 7.08 -3.35 -13.63
C TYR A 829 7.62 -3.79 -12.27
N HIS A 830 6.74 -4.30 -11.40
CA HIS A 830 7.14 -4.78 -10.07
C HIS A 830 8.06 -6.00 -10.15
N LEU A 831 7.85 -6.88 -11.14
CA LEU A 831 8.73 -8.03 -11.37
C LEU A 831 10.13 -7.59 -11.81
N TYR A 832 10.24 -6.71 -12.80
CA TYR A 832 11.52 -6.24 -13.32
C TYR A 832 12.25 -5.31 -12.35
N ARG A 833 11.54 -4.51 -11.57
CA ARG A 833 12.11 -3.78 -10.43
C ARG A 833 12.61 -4.74 -9.35
N SER A 834 11.91 -5.85 -9.09
CA SER A 834 12.34 -6.85 -8.10
C SER A 834 13.56 -7.66 -8.54
N TYR A 835 13.80 -7.81 -9.83
CA TYR A 835 15.00 -8.44 -10.40
C TYR A 835 16.09 -7.44 -10.81
N LEU A 836 15.91 -6.14 -10.51
CA LEU A 836 16.84 -5.06 -10.87
C LEU A 836 17.11 -4.92 -12.38
N PHE A 837 16.23 -5.45 -13.24
CA PHE A 837 16.34 -5.32 -14.70
C PHE A 837 15.86 -3.97 -15.23
N TYR A 838 15.09 -3.21 -14.44
CA TYR A 838 14.54 -1.91 -14.83
C TYR A 838 14.58 -0.92 -13.66
N THR A 839 15.20 0.24 -13.85
CA THR A 839 15.41 1.25 -12.80
C THR A 839 14.57 2.52 -12.99
N GLY A 840 13.86 2.66 -14.11
CA GLY A 840 12.99 3.80 -14.39
C GLY A 840 11.71 3.87 -13.54
N THR A 841 11.01 4.99 -13.67
CA THR A 841 9.69 5.25 -13.06
C THR A 841 8.61 4.35 -13.65
N ILE A 842 7.47 4.21 -12.97
CA ILE A 842 6.35 3.41 -13.51
C ILE A 842 5.73 4.09 -14.74
N GLU A 843 5.82 5.41 -14.81
CA GLU A 843 5.39 6.23 -15.94
C GLU A 843 6.28 6.00 -17.16
N GLU A 844 7.61 6.07 -17.00
CA GLU A 844 8.58 5.72 -18.05
C GLU A 844 8.40 4.26 -18.47
N TYR A 845 8.14 3.37 -17.51
CA TYR A 845 7.90 1.96 -17.79
C TYR A 845 6.63 1.76 -18.61
N PHE A 846 5.54 2.44 -18.27
CA PHE A 846 4.30 2.39 -19.04
C PHE A 846 4.48 3.01 -20.41
N GLN A 847 5.25 4.10 -20.55
CA GLN A 847 5.58 4.64 -21.86
C GLN A 847 6.35 3.62 -22.72
N LEU A 848 7.35 2.94 -22.15
CA LEU A 848 8.11 1.89 -22.84
C LEU A 848 7.24 0.65 -23.17
N PHE A 849 6.38 0.22 -22.23
CA PHE A 849 5.44 -0.89 -22.43
C PHE A 849 4.38 -0.61 -23.52
N LEU A 850 4.03 0.67 -23.71
CA LEU A 850 3.08 1.12 -24.73
C LEU A 850 3.75 1.51 -26.06
N SER A 851 5.07 1.73 -26.07
CA SER A 851 5.82 2.18 -27.26
C SER A 851 6.04 1.06 -28.28
N ASP A 852 6.21 1.45 -29.55
CA ASP A 852 6.69 0.54 -30.60
C ASP A 852 8.16 0.19 -30.32
N LEU A 853 8.51 -1.10 -30.39
CA LEU A 853 9.84 -1.61 -30.09
C LEU A 853 10.93 -0.96 -30.98
N SER A 854 10.55 -0.44 -32.15
CA SER A 854 11.42 0.31 -33.06
C SER A 854 11.96 1.64 -32.47
N MET A 855 11.23 2.29 -31.56
CA MET A 855 11.63 3.55 -30.91
C MET A 855 12.61 3.34 -29.75
N ILE A 856 12.69 2.11 -29.21
CA ILE A 856 13.47 1.77 -28.03
C ILE A 856 14.99 1.82 -28.31
N PHE A 857 15.41 1.57 -29.55
CA PHE A 857 16.83 1.60 -29.96
C PHE A 857 17.31 2.95 -30.50
N GLN A 858 16.43 3.96 -30.63
CA GLN A 858 16.81 5.32 -31.05
C GLN A 858 17.18 6.22 -29.86
N HIS A 859 16.88 5.81 -28.63
CA HIS A 859 17.29 6.51 -27.43
C HIS A 859 18.65 5.99 -26.93
N GLU A 860 19.64 6.89 -26.83
CA GLU A 860 20.99 6.67 -26.27
C GLU A 860 21.00 6.38 -24.74
N ILE A 861 19.99 5.68 -24.21
CA ILE A 861 19.92 5.35 -22.79
C ILE A 861 20.42 3.92 -22.59
N ILE A 862 21.75 3.79 -22.53
CA ILE A 862 22.51 2.55 -22.30
C ILE A 862 22.06 1.81 -21.02
N SER A 863 21.46 2.51 -20.05
CA SER A 863 21.06 1.95 -18.74
C SER A 863 19.89 0.97 -18.77
N ASN A 864 19.18 0.82 -19.91
CA ASN A 864 18.02 -0.07 -20.03
C ASN A 864 18.20 -1.17 -21.10
N LEU A 865 19.41 -1.40 -21.63
CA LEU A 865 19.62 -2.32 -22.75
C LEU A 865 19.17 -3.76 -22.45
N ILE A 866 19.44 -4.27 -21.25
CA ILE A 866 19.01 -5.61 -20.80
C ILE A 866 17.47 -5.70 -20.75
N PHE A 867 16.80 -4.65 -20.28
CA PHE A 867 15.35 -4.55 -20.25
C PHE A 867 14.72 -4.55 -21.64
N CYS A 868 15.30 -3.79 -22.57
CA CYS A 868 14.83 -3.68 -23.95
C CYS A 868 14.98 -5.01 -24.70
N LEU A 869 16.06 -5.76 -24.45
CA LEU A 869 16.30 -7.09 -25.00
C LEU A 869 15.28 -8.13 -24.48
N ILE A 870 14.87 -8.05 -23.21
CA ILE A 870 13.88 -8.96 -22.61
C ILE A 870 12.45 -8.62 -23.08
N LEU A 871 12.10 -7.35 -23.26
CA LEU A 871 10.80 -6.97 -23.84
C LEU A 871 10.69 -7.35 -25.33
N ALA A 872 11.78 -7.25 -26.08
CA ALA A 872 11.83 -7.66 -27.48
C ALA A 872 11.62 -9.16 -27.68
N GLU A 873 12.00 -10.01 -26.71
CA GLU A 873 11.82 -11.47 -26.74
C GLU A 873 10.32 -11.87 -26.83
N PHE A 874 9.42 -11.19 -26.13
CA PHE A 874 8.00 -11.58 -26.05
C PHE A 874 7.08 -10.82 -27.02
N GLY A 875 7.61 -9.81 -27.71
CA GLY A 875 6.85 -8.94 -28.62
C GLY A 875 5.86 -8.00 -27.91
N PRO A 876 5.24 -7.06 -28.64
CA PRO A 876 4.30 -6.10 -28.05
C PRO A 876 3.05 -6.80 -27.48
N HIS A 877 2.67 -6.46 -26.25
CA HIS A 877 1.58 -7.12 -25.52
C HIS A 877 0.25 -7.15 -26.29
N TYR A 878 -0.15 -6.02 -26.88
CA TYR A 878 -1.39 -5.91 -27.66
C TYR A 878 -1.36 -6.76 -28.93
N GLN A 879 -0.24 -6.75 -29.65
CA GLN A 879 -0.05 -7.55 -30.86
C GLN A 879 -0.08 -9.04 -30.54
N HIS A 880 0.59 -9.45 -29.46
CA HIS A 880 0.59 -10.83 -28.98
C HIS A 880 -0.83 -11.33 -28.68
N ILE A 881 -1.66 -10.53 -28.02
CA ILE A 881 -3.07 -10.88 -27.75
C ILE A 881 -3.90 -10.90 -29.03
N LEU A 882 -3.74 -9.90 -29.91
CA LEU A 882 -4.47 -9.78 -31.17
C LEU A 882 -4.28 -11.00 -32.06
N GLU A 883 -3.06 -11.54 -32.14
CA GLU A 883 -2.75 -12.74 -32.92
C GLU A 883 -3.60 -13.93 -32.47
N PHE A 884 -3.65 -14.24 -31.17
CA PHE A 884 -4.46 -15.35 -30.66
C PHE A 884 -5.96 -15.04 -30.60
N TYR A 885 -6.36 -13.79 -30.35
CA TYR A 885 -7.76 -13.40 -30.33
C TYR A 885 -8.43 -13.58 -31.70
N LYS A 886 -7.71 -13.31 -32.80
CA LYS A 886 -8.21 -13.56 -34.16
C LYS A 886 -8.55 -15.03 -34.41
N MET A 887 -7.84 -15.94 -33.75
CA MET A 887 -8.00 -17.39 -33.89
C MET A 887 -8.87 -18.02 -32.80
N ARG A 888 -9.49 -17.23 -31.90
CA ARG A 888 -10.24 -17.72 -30.72
C ARG A 888 -11.42 -18.65 -31.02
N ASN A 889 -11.91 -18.63 -32.26
CA ASN A 889 -13.02 -19.48 -32.70
C ASN A 889 -12.54 -20.79 -33.34
N GLU A 890 -11.22 -21.01 -33.47
CA GLU A 890 -10.68 -22.29 -33.92
C GLU A 890 -10.95 -23.37 -32.86
N PRO A 891 -11.40 -24.57 -33.25
CA PRO A 891 -11.83 -25.60 -32.31
C PRO A 891 -10.69 -26.16 -31.44
N ASN A 892 -9.44 -26.00 -31.87
CA ASN A 892 -8.25 -26.40 -31.12
C ASN A 892 -7.65 -25.27 -30.28
N ILE A 893 -8.33 -24.11 -30.17
CA ILE A 893 -7.88 -22.97 -29.37
C ILE A 893 -8.94 -22.61 -28.33
N LEU A 894 -8.57 -22.66 -27.06
CA LEU A 894 -9.37 -22.17 -25.95
C LEU A 894 -8.82 -20.83 -25.48
N PHE A 895 -9.57 -19.76 -25.74
CA PHE A 895 -9.24 -18.43 -25.23
C PHE A 895 -9.92 -18.20 -23.87
N VAL A 896 -9.12 -17.88 -22.85
CA VAL A 896 -9.57 -17.59 -21.49
C VAL A 896 -8.95 -16.27 -21.04
N THR A 897 -9.62 -15.56 -20.16
CA THR A 897 -9.04 -14.38 -19.50
C THR A 897 -8.73 -14.68 -18.04
N TYR A 898 -7.67 -14.07 -17.50
CA TYR A 898 -7.38 -14.10 -16.06
C TYR A 898 -8.58 -13.57 -15.26
N GLU A 899 -9.28 -12.59 -15.81
CA GLU A 899 -10.47 -11.98 -15.24
C GLU A 899 -11.63 -13.00 -15.16
N GLU A 900 -11.81 -13.86 -16.17
CA GLU A 900 -12.76 -15.00 -16.11
C GLU A 900 -12.38 -15.99 -15.02
N MET A 901 -11.08 -16.35 -14.92
CA MET A 901 -10.59 -17.26 -13.88
C MET A 901 -10.84 -16.71 -12.48
N ASN A 902 -10.71 -15.40 -12.29
CA ASN A 902 -10.94 -14.74 -11.02
C ASN A 902 -12.43 -14.53 -10.71
N ALA A 903 -13.27 -14.30 -11.72
CA ALA A 903 -14.69 -14.06 -11.56
C ALA A 903 -15.49 -15.36 -11.30
N ASP A 904 -15.22 -16.41 -12.07
CA ASP A 904 -15.84 -17.71 -11.91
C ASP A 904 -14.92 -18.85 -12.35
N LEU A 905 -14.05 -19.25 -11.42
CA LEU A 905 -13.10 -20.33 -11.64
C LEU A 905 -13.78 -21.66 -11.96
N ARG A 906 -15.01 -21.92 -11.47
CA ARG A 906 -15.72 -23.19 -11.72
C ARG A 906 -16.10 -23.32 -13.17
N ILE A 907 -16.63 -22.26 -13.77
CA ILE A 907 -16.94 -22.22 -15.20
C ILE A 907 -15.67 -22.42 -16.03
N VAL A 908 -14.54 -21.82 -15.63
CA VAL A 908 -13.26 -22.03 -16.34
C VAL A 908 -12.76 -23.47 -16.19
N ILE A 909 -12.85 -24.07 -15.00
CA ILE A 909 -12.52 -25.49 -14.78
C ILE A 909 -13.33 -26.38 -15.72
N GLN A 910 -14.65 -26.15 -15.81
CA GLN A 910 -15.55 -26.90 -16.69
C GLN A 910 -15.18 -26.73 -18.17
N ARG A 911 -14.91 -25.50 -18.62
CA ARG A 911 -14.50 -25.21 -20.01
C ARG A 911 -13.16 -25.86 -20.36
N VAL A 912 -12.17 -25.79 -19.46
CA VAL A 912 -10.86 -26.44 -19.66
C VAL A 912 -11.03 -27.96 -19.67
N ALA A 913 -11.81 -28.54 -18.75
CA ALA A 913 -12.08 -29.98 -18.74
C ALA A 913 -12.76 -30.44 -20.03
N GLN A 914 -13.80 -29.72 -20.47
CA GLN A 914 -14.50 -29.99 -21.73
C GLN A 914 -13.56 -29.89 -22.93
N PHE A 915 -12.72 -28.86 -23.00
CA PHE A 915 -11.74 -28.67 -24.05
C PHE A 915 -10.67 -29.77 -24.07
N LEU A 916 -10.25 -30.24 -22.89
CA LEU A 916 -9.34 -31.38 -22.74
C LEU A 916 -10.04 -32.72 -23.01
N GLY A 917 -11.37 -32.76 -23.15
CA GLY A 917 -12.14 -33.98 -23.39
C GLY A 917 -12.34 -34.83 -22.14
N LYS A 918 -12.20 -34.23 -20.95
CA LYS A 918 -12.38 -34.88 -19.64
C LYS A 918 -13.74 -34.49 -19.07
N LYS A 919 -14.47 -35.46 -18.52
CA LYS A 919 -15.68 -35.22 -17.73
C LYS A 919 -15.30 -35.25 -16.25
N LEU A 920 -15.61 -34.18 -15.54
CA LEU A 920 -15.41 -34.08 -14.10
C LEU A 920 -16.77 -34.13 -13.40
N THR A 921 -16.83 -34.82 -12.27
CA THR A 921 -17.97 -34.78 -11.35
C THR A 921 -18.01 -33.46 -10.58
N GLU A 922 -19.18 -33.10 -10.04
CA GLU A 922 -19.31 -31.91 -9.19
C GLU A 922 -18.34 -31.94 -7.99
N SER A 923 -18.10 -33.12 -7.40
CA SER A 923 -17.15 -33.29 -6.29
C SER A 923 -15.70 -33.03 -6.72
N GLU A 924 -15.33 -33.43 -7.93
CA GLU A 924 -13.98 -33.18 -8.48
C GLU A 924 -13.78 -31.70 -8.82
N ILE A 925 -14.81 -31.05 -9.39
CA ILE A 925 -14.82 -29.60 -9.65
C ILE A 925 -14.69 -28.82 -8.34
N ASP A 926 -15.40 -29.22 -7.30
CA ASP A 926 -15.32 -28.64 -5.95
C ASP A 926 -13.90 -28.73 -5.37
N THR A 927 -13.25 -29.89 -5.53
CA THR A 927 -11.90 -30.15 -5.00
C THR A 927 -10.86 -29.32 -5.76
N LEU A 928 -10.93 -29.31 -7.10
CA LEU A 928 -10.09 -28.46 -7.95
C LEU A 928 -10.27 -26.98 -7.61
N PHE A 929 -11.51 -26.51 -7.49
CA PHE A 929 -11.83 -25.13 -7.17
C PHE A 929 -11.24 -24.68 -5.83
N LYS A 930 -11.18 -25.59 -4.84
CA LYS A 930 -10.54 -25.32 -3.54
C LYS A 930 -9.01 -25.25 -3.66
N HIS A 931 -8.39 -26.21 -4.34
CA HIS A 931 -6.94 -26.26 -4.55
C HIS A 931 -6.41 -25.06 -5.36
N LEU A 932 -7.16 -24.65 -6.38
CA LEU A 932 -6.78 -23.58 -7.30
C LEU A 932 -7.12 -22.17 -6.80
N GLN A 933 -7.54 -22.00 -5.53
CA GLN A 933 -7.67 -20.67 -4.93
C GLN A 933 -6.29 -20.00 -4.82
N LEU A 934 -6.21 -18.69 -5.10
CA LEU A 934 -4.95 -17.96 -5.08
C LEU A 934 -4.18 -18.10 -3.76
N ASP A 935 -4.87 -18.12 -2.61
CA ASP A 935 -4.20 -18.25 -1.31
C ASP A 935 -3.68 -19.68 -1.04
N GLU A 936 -4.33 -20.70 -1.59
CA GLU A 936 -3.83 -22.08 -1.54
C GLU A 936 -2.67 -22.29 -2.54
N MET A 937 -2.78 -21.73 -3.74
CA MET A 937 -1.70 -21.70 -4.74
C MET A 937 -0.43 -21.00 -4.23
N LYS A 938 -0.55 -19.94 -3.42
CA LYS A 938 0.59 -19.26 -2.77
C LYS A 938 1.26 -20.11 -1.70
N LYS A 939 0.51 -20.97 -1.02
CA LYS A 939 1.00 -21.92 0.00
C LYS A 939 1.63 -23.16 -0.63
N ASN A 940 1.31 -23.48 -1.89
CA ASN A 940 1.88 -24.61 -2.60
C ASN A 940 3.34 -24.32 -3.00
N PRO A 941 4.34 -24.99 -2.39
CA PRO A 941 5.76 -24.76 -2.70
C PRO A 941 6.10 -25.12 -4.14
N SER A 942 5.34 -26.00 -4.80
CA SER A 942 5.57 -26.36 -6.20
C SER A 942 5.14 -25.26 -7.20
N CYS A 943 4.41 -24.22 -6.75
CA CYS A 943 3.84 -23.16 -7.59
C CYS A 943 4.34 -21.73 -7.27
N ASN A 944 5.05 -21.50 -6.16
CA ASN A 944 5.47 -20.15 -5.72
C ASN A 944 6.80 -19.72 -6.36
N MET A 945 6.89 -18.44 -6.76
CA MET A 945 8.06 -17.84 -7.44
C MET A 945 8.82 -16.84 -6.56
N LYS A 946 8.34 -16.53 -5.35
CA LYS A 946 9.10 -15.73 -4.37
C LYS A 946 10.42 -16.39 -4.07
N ASP A 947 10.45 -17.71 -4.03
CA ASP A 947 11.69 -18.45 -3.85
C ASP A 947 12.66 -18.27 -5.01
N CYS A 948 12.31 -17.74 -6.19
CA CYS A 948 13.29 -17.56 -7.29
C CYS A 948 14.04 -16.21 -7.32
N ALA A 949 13.41 -15.11 -6.91
CA ALA A 949 14.10 -13.81 -6.74
C ALA A 949 14.76 -13.71 -5.36
N ARG A 950 14.10 -14.33 -4.38
CA ARG A 950 14.67 -14.60 -3.08
C ARG A 950 15.79 -15.62 -3.22
N GLN A 951 15.71 -16.70 -4.03
CA GLN A 951 16.89 -17.49 -4.41
C GLN A 951 17.93 -16.63 -5.13
N ALA A 952 17.63 -15.85 -6.17
CA ALA A 952 18.70 -15.05 -6.81
C ALA A 952 19.44 -14.05 -5.87
N ILE A 953 18.81 -13.62 -4.77
CA ILE A 953 19.39 -12.71 -3.74
C ILE A 953 19.86 -13.48 -2.48
N GLU A 954 19.28 -14.62 -2.14
CA GLU A 954 19.67 -15.57 -1.08
C GLU A 954 20.82 -16.47 -1.56
N ASP A 955 20.99 -16.63 -2.87
CA ASP A 955 22.11 -17.29 -3.54
C ASP A 955 23.36 -16.38 -3.50
N MET A 956 23.21 -15.09 -3.17
CA MET A 956 24.32 -14.15 -2.90
C MET A 956 24.28 -13.66 -1.44
N HIS A 957 25.10 -14.26 -0.58
CA HIS A 957 25.09 -14.02 0.86
C HIS A 957 25.74 -12.67 1.27
N ILE A 958 25.06 -11.54 1.05
CA ILE A 958 25.51 -10.22 1.51
C ILE A 958 24.88 -9.90 2.89
N PRO A 959 25.66 -9.58 3.95
CA PRO A 959 25.14 -9.25 5.27
C PRO A 959 24.18 -8.07 5.24
N LYS A 960 23.06 -8.16 5.98
CA LYS A 960 22.05 -7.08 6.05
C LYS A 960 22.63 -5.71 6.43
N SER A 961 23.70 -5.69 7.22
CA SER A 961 24.44 -4.47 7.60
C SER A 961 25.11 -3.75 6.42
N MET A 962 25.35 -4.42 5.30
CA MET A 962 25.86 -3.82 4.06
C MET A 962 24.74 -3.33 3.13
N ILE A 963 23.50 -3.82 3.29
CA ILE A 963 22.43 -3.65 2.29
C ILE A 963 21.55 -2.41 2.54
N SER A 964 21.30 -2.01 3.79
CA SER A 964 20.15 -1.14 4.08
C SER A 964 20.31 0.34 3.70
N ASP A 965 21.47 0.96 3.98
CA ASP A 965 21.67 2.40 3.75
C ASP A 965 22.73 2.69 2.68
N HIS A 966 23.86 1.98 2.70
CA HIS A 966 24.98 2.27 1.81
C HIS A 966 24.72 1.88 0.36
N ILE A 967 24.05 0.76 0.07
CA ILE A 967 23.70 0.39 -1.31
C ILE A 967 22.70 1.41 -1.89
N ARG A 968 21.88 2.06 -1.07
CA ARG A 968 20.91 3.08 -1.49
C ARG A 968 21.54 4.47 -1.68
N THR A 969 22.46 4.88 -0.79
CA THR A 969 23.19 6.17 -0.92
C THR A 969 24.37 6.09 -1.88
N GLY A 970 25.05 4.95 -1.92
CA GLY A 970 26.18 4.65 -2.81
C GLY A 970 25.75 4.58 -4.28
N LYS A 971 24.53 4.10 -4.58
CA LYS A 971 23.94 4.18 -5.93
C LYS A 971 23.93 5.61 -6.51
N ASN A 972 23.73 6.60 -5.63
CA ASN A 972 23.69 8.03 -5.98
C ASN A 972 25.04 8.74 -5.73
N PHE A 973 26.12 7.99 -5.43
CA PHE A 973 27.44 8.57 -5.25
C PHE A 973 27.90 9.22 -6.56
N GLU A 974 28.35 10.47 -6.48
CA GLU A 974 28.81 11.23 -7.64
C GLU A 974 30.16 10.68 -8.10
N ILE A 975 30.20 10.21 -9.35
CA ILE A 975 31.41 9.71 -10.00
C ILE A 975 32.03 10.82 -10.83
N HIS A 976 33.36 10.91 -10.77
CA HIS A 976 34.15 11.82 -11.57
C HIS A 976 35.03 11.05 -12.57
N GLU A 977 35.34 11.68 -13.70
CA GLU A 977 36.07 11.05 -14.81
C GLU A 977 37.52 10.67 -14.43
N ASP A 978 38.10 11.36 -13.46
CA ASP A 978 39.44 11.11 -12.93
C ASP A 978 39.44 10.17 -11.72
N ASP A 979 38.29 9.60 -11.34
CA ASP A 979 38.26 8.57 -10.31
C ASP A 979 38.93 7.29 -10.80
N ILE A 980 39.67 6.64 -9.90
CA ILE A 980 40.32 5.36 -10.16
C ILE A 980 39.80 4.33 -9.17
N TRP A 981 39.10 3.33 -9.67
CA TRP A 981 38.50 2.26 -8.89
C TRP A 981 39.34 0.99 -8.95
N VAL A 982 39.65 0.41 -7.79
CA VAL A 982 40.24 -0.93 -7.68
C VAL A 982 39.19 -1.87 -7.09
N ILE A 983 38.71 -2.78 -7.92
CA ILE A 983 37.62 -3.70 -7.62
C ILE A 983 38.15 -5.14 -7.67
N SER A 984 37.67 -6.00 -6.78
CA SER A 984 38.06 -7.43 -6.80
C SER A 984 37.11 -8.22 -5.93
N TYR A 985 36.99 -9.52 -6.16
CA TYR A 985 36.45 -10.38 -5.11
C TYR A 985 37.41 -10.39 -3.89
N PRO A 986 36.92 -10.56 -2.65
CA PRO A 986 37.79 -10.64 -1.47
C PRO A 986 38.96 -11.61 -1.66
N LYS A 987 40.15 -11.16 -1.23
CA LYS A 987 41.40 -11.96 -1.22
C LYS A 987 41.98 -12.31 -2.60
N CYS A 988 41.56 -11.61 -3.66
CA CYS A 988 42.15 -11.74 -5.01
C CYS A 988 43.40 -10.88 -5.27
N GLY A 989 43.94 -10.17 -4.27
CA GLY A 989 45.16 -9.36 -4.46
C GLY A 989 44.99 -7.84 -4.39
N THR A 990 43.80 -7.37 -3.98
CA THR A 990 43.43 -5.96 -3.92
C THR A 990 44.49 -5.07 -3.27
N THR A 991 45.07 -5.49 -2.14
CA THR A 991 46.11 -4.72 -1.43
C THR A 991 47.35 -4.48 -2.29
N TRP A 992 47.76 -5.48 -3.06
CA TRP A 992 48.90 -5.35 -3.97
C TRP A 992 48.57 -4.37 -5.09
N THR A 993 47.39 -4.51 -5.70
CA THR A 993 46.94 -3.64 -6.78
C THR A 993 46.73 -2.20 -6.34
N GLN A 994 46.13 -1.96 -5.16
CA GLN A 994 45.96 -0.62 -4.60
C GLN A 994 47.31 0.10 -4.45
N GLU A 995 48.32 -0.59 -3.90
CA GLU A 995 49.66 -0.03 -3.76
C GLU A 995 50.31 0.25 -5.12
N THR A 996 50.22 -0.70 -6.06
CA THR A 996 50.73 -0.52 -7.43
C THR A 996 50.14 0.71 -8.10
N VAL A 997 48.79 0.82 -8.09
CA VAL A 997 48.07 1.91 -8.74
C VAL A 997 48.40 3.25 -8.07
N TRP A 998 48.48 3.29 -6.74
CA TRP A 998 48.89 4.49 -6.02
C TRP A 998 50.26 4.98 -6.47
N GLN A 999 51.26 4.08 -6.47
CA GLN A 999 52.64 4.45 -6.78
C GLN A 999 52.80 4.89 -8.23
N ILE A 1000 52.16 4.21 -9.19
CA ILE A 1000 52.19 4.60 -10.60
C ILE A 1000 51.58 6.00 -10.78
N CYS A 1001 50.43 6.29 -10.16
CA CYS A 1001 49.79 7.59 -10.28
C CYS A 1001 50.50 8.72 -9.54
N ASN A 1002 51.36 8.39 -8.57
CA ASN A 1002 52.15 9.32 -7.77
C ASN A 1002 53.67 9.17 -8.03
N ASP A 1003 54.04 8.91 -9.29
CA ASP A 1003 55.42 9.02 -9.75
C ASP A 1003 56.45 8.11 -9.06
N VAL A 1004 56.02 7.01 -8.46
CA VAL A 1004 56.82 6.07 -7.65
C VAL A 1004 57.55 6.79 -6.51
N ASP A 1005 56.89 7.77 -5.89
CA ASP A 1005 57.42 8.43 -4.71
C ASP A 1005 57.26 7.54 -3.47
N LEU A 1006 58.26 6.68 -3.23
CA LEU A 1006 58.32 5.78 -2.08
C LEU A 1006 58.72 6.48 -0.78
N THR A 1007 59.12 7.75 -0.84
CA THR A 1007 59.76 8.46 0.29
C THR A 1007 58.85 9.45 0.99
N SER A 1008 57.82 9.97 0.30
CA SER A 1008 56.91 10.94 0.89
C SER A 1008 56.08 10.37 2.04
N GLU A 1009 55.67 11.28 2.92
CA GLU A 1009 54.73 10.97 3.99
C GLU A 1009 53.41 10.41 3.45
N LYS A 1010 52.93 10.89 2.30
CA LYS A 1010 51.75 10.34 1.62
C LYS A 1010 51.90 8.87 1.26
N SER A 1011 53.09 8.47 0.79
CA SER A 1011 53.41 7.07 0.45
C SER A 1011 53.38 6.15 1.68
N LYS A 1012 53.72 6.69 2.85
CA LYS A 1012 53.74 5.98 4.14
C LYS A 1012 52.36 5.90 4.80
N GLU A 1013 51.36 6.66 4.33
CA GLU A 1013 49.99 6.60 4.83
C GLU A 1013 49.32 5.24 4.56
N SER A 1014 48.38 4.89 5.45
CA SER A 1014 47.61 3.66 5.34
C SER A 1014 46.83 3.59 4.02
N LEU A 1015 46.82 2.41 3.38
CA LEU A 1015 45.97 2.15 2.24
C LEU A 1015 44.48 2.37 2.52
N ARG A 1016 44.01 2.30 3.78
CA ARG A 1016 42.62 2.66 4.14
C ARG A 1016 42.30 4.14 4.00
N THR A 1017 43.34 4.99 4.04
CA THR A 1017 43.24 6.44 3.85
C THR A 1017 43.42 6.77 2.37
N ARG A 1018 44.43 6.18 1.73
CA ARG A 1018 44.74 6.38 0.31
C ARG A 1018 43.67 5.81 -0.62
N PHE A 1019 43.12 4.66 -0.27
CA PHE A 1019 42.01 3.99 -0.96
C PHE A 1019 40.88 3.70 0.04
N PRO A 1020 39.99 4.68 0.30
CA PRO A 1020 38.84 4.43 1.13
C PRO A 1020 37.98 3.31 0.53
N PHE A 1021 37.58 2.39 1.39
CA PHE A 1021 36.81 1.22 0.99
C PHE A 1021 35.34 1.61 0.89
N PHE A 1022 34.82 1.70 -0.33
CA PHE A 1022 33.54 2.30 -0.68
C PHE A 1022 32.41 1.85 0.25
N GLU A 1023 32.18 0.54 0.34
CA GLU A 1023 31.11 -0.07 1.12
C GLU A 1023 31.39 -0.22 2.62
N MET A 1024 32.55 0.22 3.12
CA MET A 1024 32.93 0.05 4.52
C MET A 1024 32.67 1.31 5.35
N GLN A 1025 31.57 1.31 6.10
CA GLN A 1025 31.32 2.27 7.17
C GLN A 1025 32.21 1.92 8.38
N PHE A 1026 33.24 2.73 8.68
CA PHE A 1026 33.86 2.66 10.00
C PHE A 1026 32.94 3.36 11.00
N ARG A 1027 32.01 2.61 11.60
CA ARG A 1027 31.57 2.92 12.96
C ARG A 1027 32.52 2.17 13.87
N ALA A 1028 33.51 2.90 14.39
CA ALA A 1028 34.36 2.44 15.47
C ALA A 1028 33.47 1.82 16.57
N THR A 1029 33.76 0.57 16.93
CA THR A 1029 33.13 -0.18 18.01
C THR A 1029 33.52 0.35 19.40
N SER A 1030 33.70 1.66 19.56
CA SER A 1030 34.05 2.29 20.83
C SER A 1030 32.83 2.88 21.54
N ILE A 1031 32.73 2.53 22.81
CA ILE A 1031 31.66 2.75 23.79
C ILE A 1031 31.58 4.23 24.24
N THR A 1032 31.94 5.21 23.40
CA THR A 1032 31.94 6.64 23.76
C THR A 1032 31.40 7.55 22.64
N PRO A 1033 30.51 8.52 22.92
CA PRO A 1033 29.68 9.19 21.91
C PRO A 1033 30.34 10.36 21.14
N THR A 1034 31.66 10.55 21.24
CA THR A 1034 32.30 11.81 20.81
C THR A 1034 33.14 11.73 19.53
N ASP A 1035 33.25 10.58 18.86
CA ASP A 1035 33.96 10.51 17.57
C ASP A 1035 33.00 10.73 16.39
N THR A 1036 32.77 12.02 16.09
CA THR A 1036 32.00 12.54 14.94
C THR A 1036 32.80 12.48 13.64
N GLY A 1037 33.32 11.30 13.30
CA GLY A 1037 34.05 11.12 12.04
C GLY A 1037 33.11 11.21 10.82
N PRO A 1038 33.53 11.83 9.71
CA PRO A 1038 32.73 11.86 8.48
C PRO A 1038 32.44 10.45 7.96
N SER A 1039 31.27 10.25 7.36
CA SER A 1039 30.92 8.99 6.71
C SER A 1039 31.91 8.65 5.59
N ARG A 1040 32.02 7.38 5.19
CA ARG A 1040 32.98 6.99 4.14
C ARG A 1040 32.66 7.67 2.80
N ILE A 1041 31.38 7.92 2.53
CA ILE A 1041 30.91 8.70 1.38
C ILE A 1041 31.31 10.17 1.53
N GLU A 1042 31.17 10.78 2.72
CA GLU A 1042 31.64 12.16 2.96
C GLU A 1042 33.16 12.29 2.83
N ILE A 1043 33.92 11.30 3.31
CA ILE A 1043 35.38 11.26 3.11
C ILE A 1043 35.68 11.25 1.61
N LEU A 1044 35.01 10.38 0.85
CA LEU A 1044 35.18 10.29 -0.60
C LEU A 1044 34.72 11.56 -1.35
N GLN A 1045 33.69 12.26 -0.86
CA GLN A 1045 33.24 13.54 -1.43
C GLN A 1045 34.22 14.67 -1.17
N ASN A 1046 34.91 14.66 -0.02
CA ASN A 1046 35.84 15.70 0.38
C ASN A 1046 37.31 15.36 0.06
N MET A 1047 37.58 14.22 -0.57
CA MET A 1047 38.93 13.82 -0.96
C MET A 1047 39.47 14.68 -2.10
N ALA A 1048 40.77 14.97 -2.04
CA ALA A 1048 41.47 15.57 -3.16
C ALA A 1048 41.40 14.64 -4.39
N ARG A 1049 41.22 15.26 -5.56
CA ARG A 1049 41.16 14.57 -6.85
C ARG A 1049 42.58 14.40 -7.45
N PRO A 1050 42.86 13.31 -8.19
CA PRO A 1050 41.98 12.17 -8.48
C PRO A 1050 41.72 11.29 -7.24
N ARG A 1051 40.52 10.74 -7.13
CA ARG A 1051 40.15 9.86 -6.00
C ARG A 1051 40.49 8.41 -6.33
N PHE A 1052 41.04 7.71 -5.34
CA PHE A 1052 41.35 6.29 -5.43
C PHE A 1052 40.39 5.51 -4.55
N ILE A 1053 39.57 4.63 -5.14
CA ILE A 1053 38.42 4.02 -4.46
C ILE A 1053 38.55 2.51 -4.53
N LYS A 1054 38.33 1.82 -3.41
CA LYS A 1054 38.31 0.35 -3.36
C LYS A 1054 36.86 -0.15 -3.27
N SER A 1055 36.54 -1.26 -3.95
CA SER A 1055 35.30 -2.00 -3.74
C SER A 1055 35.46 -3.53 -3.88
N HIS A 1056 34.59 -4.28 -3.22
CA HIS A 1056 34.37 -5.73 -3.37
C HIS A 1056 32.94 -6.06 -3.85
N LEU A 1057 32.13 -5.04 -4.17
CA LEU A 1057 30.74 -5.21 -4.61
C LEU A 1057 30.66 -5.78 -6.03
N PRO A 1058 29.66 -6.64 -6.33
CA PRO A 1058 29.25 -6.97 -7.70
C PRO A 1058 28.78 -5.75 -8.50
N ILE A 1059 28.79 -5.84 -9.84
CA ILE A 1059 28.44 -4.74 -10.76
C ILE A 1059 27.10 -4.09 -10.42
N CYS A 1060 26.09 -4.90 -10.10
CA CYS A 1060 24.73 -4.42 -9.83
C CYS A 1060 24.60 -3.49 -8.60
N PHE A 1061 25.60 -3.52 -7.71
CA PHE A 1061 25.63 -2.73 -6.47
C PHE A 1061 26.55 -1.50 -6.55
N LEU A 1062 27.30 -1.31 -7.64
CA LEU A 1062 28.12 -0.12 -7.85
C LEU A 1062 27.28 1.10 -8.30
N PRO A 1063 27.79 2.33 -8.15
CA PRO A 1063 27.11 3.54 -8.61
C PRO A 1063 26.84 3.52 -10.11
N ASP A 1064 25.63 3.89 -10.54
CA ASP A 1064 25.24 3.80 -11.96
C ASP A 1064 26.07 4.78 -12.83
N GLN A 1065 26.51 5.90 -12.25
CA GLN A 1065 27.37 6.89 -12.91
C GLN A 1065 28.74 6.33 -13.34
N LEU A 1066 29.20 5.24 -12.69
CA LEU A 1066 30.51 4.64 -12.93
C LEU A 1066 30.69 4.20 -14.39
N TRP A 1067 29.59 3.82 -15.04
CA TRP A 1067 29.57 3.34 -16.41
C TRP A 1067 29.41 4.48 -17.43
N SER A 1068 28.78 5.59 -17.04
CA SER A 1068 28.53 6.74 -17.93
C SER A 1068 29.64 7.80 -17.92
N LYS A 1069 30.41 7.90 -16.84
CA LYS A 1069 31.41 8.96 -16.61
C LYS A 1069 32.85 8.56 -16.98
N ALA A 1070 33.03 7.40 -17.62
CA ALA A 1070 34.33 6.90 -18.09
C ALA A 1070 35.47 6.87 -17.04
N ALA A 1071 35.17 6.81 -15.74
CA ALA A 1071 36.16 6.63 -14.68
C ALA A 1071 36.97 5.34 -14.90
N LYS A 1072 38.26 5.33 -14.53
CA LYS A 1072 39.13 4.16 -14.75
C LYS A 1072 38.85 3.09 -13.71
N ILE A 1073 38.58 1.87 -14.14
CA ILE A 1073 38.24 0.73 -13.28
C ILE A 1073 39.27 -0.38 -13.50
N ILE A 1074 39.90 -0.84 -12.42
CA ILE A 1074 40.85 -1.94 -12.43
C ILE A 1074 40.26 -3.08 -11.61
N TYR A 1075 39.94 -4.18 -12.28
CA TYR A 1075 39.47 -5.40 -11.66
C TYR A 1075 40.59 -6.43 -11.52
N VAL A 1076 40.72 -7.03 -10.33
CA VAL A 1076 41.73 -8.08 -10.07
C VAL A 1076 41.05 -9.40 -9.76
N ALA A 1077 41.38 -10.40 -10.56
CA ALA A 1077 41.02 -11.80 -10.38
C ALA A 1077 42.18 -12.62 -9.80
N ARG A 1078 41.89 -13.77 -9.20
CA ARG A 1078 42.88 -14.72 -8.67
C ARG A 1078 42.38 -16.15 -8.84
N GLU A 1079 43.25 -17.15 -8.83
CA GLU A 1079 42.79 -18.54 -8.82
C GLU A 1079 41.77 -18.78 -7.67
N PRO A 1080 40.52 -19.22 -7.94
CA PRO A 1080 39.47 -19.41 -6.94
C PRO A 1080 39.87 -20.24 -5.71
N LYS A 1081 40.67 -21.28 -5.85
CA LYS A 1081 41.15 -22.11 -4.73
C LYS A 1081 42.06 -21.34 -3.79
N ASP A 1082 43.00 -20.55 -4.35
CA ASP A 1082 43.90 -19.69 -3.57
C ASP A 1082 43.17 -18.49 -2.95
N ALA A 1083 42.11 -17.99 -3.60
CA ALA A 1083 41.21 -16.99 -3.03
C ALA A 1083 40.43 -17.57 -1.83
N ALA A 1084 39.84 -18.77 -1.98
CA ALA A 1084 39.07 -19.45 -0.93
C ALA A 1084 39.90 -19.73 0.34
N VAL A 1085 41.10 -20.31 0.20
CA VAL A 1085 41.99 -20.59 1.34
C VAL A 1085 42.40 -19.30 2.05
N SER A 1086 42.71 -18.25 1.28
CA SER A 1086 43.04 -16.94 1.83
C SER A 1086 41.85 -16.29 2.54
N TYR A 1087 40.62 -16.58 2.11
CA TYR A 1087 39.39 -16.05 2.70
C TYR A 1087 39.03 -16.75 4.00
N TYR A 1088 39.16 -18.08 4.05
CA TYR A 1088 39.02 -18.88 5.26
C TYR A 1088 39.90 -18.33 6.40
N HIS A 1089 41.21 -18.17 6.12
CA HIS A 1089 42.15 -17.65 7.12
C HIS A 1089 41.85 -16.20 7.50
N HIS A 1090 41.28 -15.40 6.60
CA HIS A 1090 40.88 -14.03 6.95
C HIS A 1090 39.77 -14.02 8.00
N TYR A 1091 38.75 -14.86 7.83
CA TYR A 1091 37.59 -14.96 8.71
C TYR A 1091 37.88 -15.66 10.03
N TYR A 1092 38.59 -16.79 9.98
CA TYR A 1092 38.97 -17.55 11.16
C TYR A 1092 39.72 -16.67 12.16
N ASN A 1093 40.69 -15.89 11.66
CA ASN A 1093 41.50 -15.03 12.50
C ASN A 1093 40.83 -13.72 12.93
N LEU A 1094 39.70 -13.33 12.31
CA LEU A 1094 38.85 -12.24 12.77
C LEU A 1094 37.82 -12.70 13.82
N HIS A 1095 37.79 -14.00 14.15
CA HIS A 1095 36.80 -14.65 15.02
C HIS A 1095 35.35 -14.49 14.54
N THR A 1096 35.15 -14.22 13.25
CA THR A 1096 33.82 -14.13 12.64
C THR A 1096 33.34 -15.48 12.11
N TYR A 1097 34.24 -16.46 11.99
CA TYR A 1097 33.93 -17.84 11.61
C TYR A 1097 34.66 -18.82 12.53
N LEU A 1098 33.92 -19.78 13.09
CA LEU A 1098 34.43 -20.75 14.06
C LEU A 1098 34.49 -22.19 13.50
N GLY A 1099 34.11 -22.40 12.23
CA GLY A 1099 34.12 -23.71 11.57
C GLY A 1099 35.47 -24.11 10.98
N ASN A 1100 35.56 -25.33 10.43
CA ASN A 1100 36.77 -25.84 9.79
C ASN A 1100 36.85 -25.45 8.29
N ILE A 1101 38.00 -25.75 7.65
CA ILE A 1101 38.27 -25.39 6.25
C ILE A 1101 37.41 -26.17 5.24
N ASN A 1102 36.98 -27.39 5.54
CA ASN A 1102 36.14 -28.20 4.65
C ASN A 1102 34.74 -27.60 4.58
N ASP A 1103 34.18 -27.27 5.75
CA ASP A 1103 32.88 -26.59 5.85
C ASP A 1103 32.95 -25.24 5.13
N PHE A 1104 34.07 -24.52 5.28
CA PHE A 1104 34.26 -23.24 4.58
C PHE A 1104 34.35 -23.42 3.06
N CYS A 1105 35.03 -24.46 2.57
CA CYS A 1105 35.11 -24.76 1.14
C CYS A 1105 33.75 -25.12 0.55
N GLU A 1106 32.90 -25.87 1.27
CA GLU A 1106 31.51 -26.11 0.86
C GLU A 1106 30.71 -24.81 0.83
N ILE A 1107 30.78 -23.99 1.87
CA ILE A 1107 30.10 -22.70 1.95
C ILE A 1107 30.56 -21.79 0.79
N TYR A 1108 31.86 -21.72 0.51
CA TYR A 1108 32.43 -20.93 -0.59
C TYR A 1108 32.00 -21.44 -1.97
N LEU A 1109 32.03 -22.76 -2.21
CA LEU A 1109 31.57 -23.37 -3.45
C LEU A 1109 30.10 -23.07 -3.71
N ASN A 1110 29.28 -23.01 -2.66
CA ASN A 1110 27.86 -22.73 -2.78
C ASN A 1110 27.53 -21.23 -2.80
N GLY A 1111 28.53 -20.34 -2.81
CA GLY A 1111 28.31 -18.88 -2.81
C GLY A 1111 27.76 -18.35 -1.48
N MET A 1112 27.89 -19.13 -0.40
CA MET A 1112 27.35 -18.85 0.93
C MET A 1112 28.28 -17.98 1.81
N VAL A 1113 29.09 -17.13 1.18
CA VAL A 1113 30.07 -16.22 1.82
C VAL A 1113 29.78 -14.76 1.45
N GLU A 1114 30.31 -13.81 2.23
CA GLU A 1114 30.22 -12.37 1.91
C GLU A 1114 30.63 -12.11 0.45
N TYR A 1115 29.82 -11.29 -0.25
CA TYR A 1115 29.94 -10.95 -1.66
C TYR A 1115 29.54 -12.06 -2.66
N GLY A 1116 28.96 -13.17 -2.17
CA GLY A 1116 28.27 -14.18 -2.99
C GLY A 1116 29.21 -15.12 -3.75
N CYS A 1117 28.70 -15.75 -4.81
CA CYS A 1117 29.44 -16.73 -5.61
C CYS A 1117 30.63 -16.10 -6.36
N TYR A 1118 31.83 -16.65 -6.13
CA TYR A 1118 33.07 -16.22 -6.76
C TYR A 1118 32.99 -16.16 -8.29
N TRP A 1119 32.48 -17.23 -8.91
CA TRP A 1119 32.44 -17.38 -10.36
C TRP A 1119 31.52 -16.35 -10.99
N ASP A 1120 30.32 -16.16 -10.44
CA ASP A 1120 29.37 -15.15 -10.90
C ASP A 1120 29.95 -13.74 -10.79
N HIS A 1121 30.70 -13.47 -9.71
CA HIS A 1121 31.36 -12.18 -9.51
C HIS A 1121 32.42 -11.91 -10.58
N VAL A 1122 33.37 -12.83 -10.77
CA VAL A 1122 34.44 -12.66 -11.77
C VAL A 1122 33.89 -12.60 -13.19
N GLU A 1123 32.89 -13.42 -13.51
CA GLU A 1123 32.26 -13.46 -14.83
C GLU A 1123 31.71 -12.09 -15.24
N GLN A 1124 30.96 -11.45 -14.34
CA GLN A 1124 30.37 -10.13 -14.58
C GLN A 1124 31.43 -9.09 -15.00
N TYR A 1125 32.56 -9.06 -14.30
CA TYR A 1125 33.67 -8.15 -14.60
C TYR A 1125 34.46 -8.56 -15.85
N ASN A 1126 34.60 -9.85 -16.10
CA ASN A 1126 35.25 -10.35 -17.30
C ASN A 1126 34.44 -10.03 -18.57
N LEU A 1127 33.11 -10.02 -18.50
CA LEU A 1127 32.25 -9.69 -19.64
C LEU A 1127 32.45 -8.26 -20.14
N ILE A 1128 32.74 -7.32 -19.24
CA ILE A 1128 32.96 -5.91 -19.56
C ILE A 1128 34.45 -5.56 -19.80
N ARG A 1129 35.34 -6.55 -19.87
CA ARG A 1129 36.79 -6.34 -20.01
C ARG A 1129 37.23 -5.56 -21.25
N HIS A 1130 36.35 -5.48 -22.25
CA HIS A 1130 36.59 -4.80 -23.51
C HIS A 1130 36.29 -3.30 -23.46
N LEU A 1131 35.69 -2.81 -22.36
CA LEU A 1131 35.41 -1.38 -22.18
C LEU A 1131 36.74 -0.59 -22.09
N PRO A 1132 36.85 0.59 -22.73
CA PRO A 1132 38.10 1.34 -22.83
C PRO A 1132 38.59 1.88 -21.48
N ASN A 1133 37.68 2.15 -20.54
CA ASN A 1133 37.96 2.63 -19.19
C ASN A 1133 38.04 1.49 -18.16
N PHE A 1134 38.12 0.23 -18.60
CA PHE A 1134 38.15 -0.94 -17.73
C PHE A 1134 39.40 -1.79 -17.99
N LYS A 1135 40.10 -2.20 -16.93
CA LYS A 1135 41.26 -3.07 -16.98
C LYS A 1135 41.05 -4.30 -16.13
N PHE A 1136 41.12 -5.47 -16.75
CA PHE A 1136 41.10 -6.75 -16.06
C PHE A 1136 42.54 -7.27 -15.90
N ILE A 1137 42.98 -7.56 -14.68
CA ILE A 1137 44.28 -8.17 -14.41
C ILE A 1137 44.14 -9.38 -13.50
N LYS A 1138 45.13 -10.28 -13.53
CA LYS A 1138 45.17 -11.45 -12.64
C LYS A 1138 46.33 -11.34 -11.66
N TYR A 1139 46.09 -11.83 -10.45
CA TYR A 1139 47.12 -12.00 -9.44
C TYR A 1139 48.28 -12.88 -9.94
N GLU A 1140 47.95 -13.90 -10.72
CA GLU A 1140 48.90 -14.83 -11.32
C GLU A 1140 49.82 -14.13 -12.33
N ASP A 1141 49.30 -13.18 -13.12
CA ASP A 1141 50.11 -12.40 -14.06
C ASP A 1141 51.08 -11.48 -13.31
N MET A 1142 50.63 -10.86 -12.22
CA MET A 1142 51.50 -10.05 -11.34
C MET A 1142 52.61 -10.89 -10.69
N LYS A 1143 52.38 -12.20 -10.47
CA LYS A 1143 53.37 -13.13 -9.95
C LYS A 1143 54.32 -13.68 -11.01
N HIS A 1144 53.82 -13.91 -12.21
CA HIS A 1144 54.58 -14.47 -13.31
C HIS A 1144 55.49 -13.43 -13.95
N ASP A 1145 54.95 -12.26 -14.27
CA ASP A 1145 55.65 -11.17 -14.93
C ASP A 1145 55.16 -9.81 -14.39
N LEU A 1146 55.74 -9.43 -13.26
CA LEU A 1146 55.42 -8.17 -12.60
C LEU A 1146 55.79 -6.98 -13.49
N GLU A 1147 56.92 -7.03 -14.19
CA GLU A 1147 57.40 -5.93 -15.02
C GLU A 1147 56.39 -5.60 -16.13
N ARG A 1148 55.96 -6.61 -16.88
CA ARG A 1148 54.95 -6.45 -17.92
C ARG A 1148 53.63 -5.94 -17.38
N THR A 1149 53.18 -6.49 -16.24
CA THR A 1149 51.91 -6.08 -15.62
C THR A 1149 51.94 -4.62 -15.17
N LEU A 1150 53.08 -4.15 -14.64
CA LEU A 1150 53.28 -2.76 -14.24
C LEU A 1150 53.28 -1.80 -15.44
N LEU A 1151 53.96 -2.16 -16.54
CA LEU A 1151 53.97 -1.37 -17.77
C LEU A 1151 52.58 -1.28 -18.41
N ASP A 1152 51.84 -2.38 -18.42
CA ASP A 1152 50.49 -2.46 -18.94
C ASP A 1152 49.49 -1.63 -18.11
N LEU A 1153 49.62 -1.67 -16.77
CA LEU A 1153 48.86 -0.80 -15.88
C LEU A 1153 49.23 0.68 -16.04
N ALA A 1154 50.52 1.00 -16.21
CA ALA A 1154 50.97 2.38 -16.43
C ALA A 1154 50.42 2.94 -17.74
N THR A 1155 50.38 2.12 -18.80
CA THR A 1155 49.77 2.48 -20.08
C THR A 1155 48.27 2.73 -19.92
N PHE A 1156 47.54 1.82 -19.25
CA PHE A 1156 46.11 2.02 -18.98
C PHE A 1156 45.83 3.26 -18.12
N LEU A 1157 46.69 3.55 -17.14
CA LEU A 1157 46.59 4.73 -16.29
C LEU A 1157 47.07 6.01 -16.98
N GLU A 1158 47.60 5.92 -18.21
CA GLU A 1158 48.21 7.03 -18.95
C GLU A 1158 49.32 7.73 -18.15
N LYS A 1159 50.24 6.92 -17.62
CA LYS A 1159 51.40 7.38 -16.84
C LYS A 1159 52.68 6.84 -17.43
N ASP A 1160 53.69 7.71 -17.51
CA ASP A 1160 55.04 7.30 -17.87
C ASP A 1160 55.70 6.57 -16.71
N LEU A 1161 56.20 5.36 -16.98
CA LEU A 1161 56.94 4.56 -16.01
C LEU A 1161 58.33 4.24 -16.56
N PRO A 1162 59.29 5.18 -16.48
CA PRO A 1162 60.66 4.97 -16.94
C PRO A 1162 61.30 3.78 -16.24
N LYS A 1163 62.23 3.09 -16.92
CA LYS A 1163 62.87 1.86 -16.42
C LYS A 1163 63.46 1.99 -15.01
N SER A 1164 64.05 3.14 -14.67
CA SER A 1164 64.56 3.40 -13.32
C SER A 1164 63.49 3.41 -12.23
N LYS A 1165 62.31 4.00 -12.50
CA LYS A 1165 61.17 3.99 -11.58
C LYS A 1165 60.47 2.63 -11.54
N LEU A 1166 60.39 1.96 -12.69
CA LEU A 1166 59.87 0.60 -12.81
C LEU A 1166 60.66 -0.38 -11.92
N ASP A 1167 61.98 -0.35 -11.99
CA ASP A 1167 62.85 -1.22 -11.19
C ASP A 1167 62.73 -0.92 -9.70
N GLN A 1168 62.59 0.35 -9.31
CA GLN A 1168 62.31 0.75 -7.92
C GLN A 1168 60.95 0.20 -7.43
N LEU A 1169 59.91 0.31 -8.26
CA LEU A 1169 58.58 -0.19 -7.90
C LEU A 1169 58.55 -1.71 -7.79
N ILE A 1170 59.23 -2.43 -8.70
CA ILE A 1170 59.39 -3.89 -8.64
C ILE A 1170 60.04 -4.32 -7.32
N GLN A 1171 61.06 -3.59 -6.86
CA GLN A 1171 61.71 -3.88 -5.56
C GLN A 1171 60.78 -3.60 -4.37
N HIS A 1172 59.99 -2.52 -4.42
CA HIS A 1172 59.04 -2.16 -3.35
C HIS A 1172 57.89 -3.16 -3.21
N LEU A 1173 57.39 -3.66 -4.33
CA LEU A 1173 56.24 -4.57 -4.40
C LEU A 1173 56.57 -6.02 -4.06
N GLN A 1174 57.83 -6.35 -3.74
CA GLN A 1174 58.21 -7.67 -3.26
C GLN A 1174 57.43 -8.04 -1.98
N PHE A 1175 57.03 -9.31 -1.86
CA PHE A 1175 56.13 -9.74 -0.78
C PHE A 1175 56.68 -9.40 0.62
N ASP A 1176 57.96 -9.65 0.87
CA ASP A 1176 58.58 -9.32 2.16
C ASP A 1176 58.61 -7.82 2.45
N LYS A 1177 58.77 -6.98 1.41
CA LYS A 1177 58.72 -5.52 1.56
C LYS A 1177 57.30 -5.06 1.88
N MET A 1178 56.30 -5.56 1.15
CA MET A 1178 54.88 -5.29 1.39
C MET A 1178 54.40 -5.79 2.76
N LYS A 1179 54.85 -6.98 3.17
CA LYS A 1179 54.54 -7.59 4.47
C LYS A 1179 55.09 -6.78 5.64
N ASN A 1180 56.24 -6.14 5.48
CA ASN A 1180 56.88 -5.31 6.49
C ASN A 1180 56.52 -3.82 6.38
N ASN A 1181 55.72 -3.41 5.39
CA ASN A 1181 55.33 -2.02 5.18
C ASN A 1181 54.11 -1.67 6.05
N VAL A 1182 54.27 -0.70 6.96
CA VAL A 1182 53.21 -0.23 7.87
C VAL A 1182 52.02 0.43 7.15
N GLY A 1183 52.27 1.07 6.01
CA GLY A 1183 51.22 1.69 5.19
C GLY A 1183 50.33 0.68 4.46
N VAL A 1184 50.81 -0.56 4.30
CA VAL A 1184 50.14 -1.62 3.51
C VAL A 1184 49.63 -2.76 4.40
N ASN A 1185 50.44 -3.21 5.37
CA ASN A 1185 50.06 -4.28 6.29
C ASN A 1185 49.34 -3.73 7.52
N TYR A 1186 48.02 -3.89 7.56
CA TYR A 1186 47.19 -3.43 8.68
C TYR A 1186 47.53 -4.08 10.03
N SER A 1187 48.25 -5.19 10.05
CA SER A 1187 48.71 -5.85 11.31
C SER A 1187 49.83 -5.06 12.00
N LEU A 1188 50.53 -4.19 11.27
CA LEU A 1188 51.67 -3.41 11.78
C LEU A 1188 51.26 -2.00 12.28
N GLN A 1189 50.02 -1.57 12.03
CA GLN A 1189 49.54 -0.24 12.38
C GLN A 1189 49.21 -0.10 13.88
N PRO A 1190 49.51 1.04 14.52
CA PRO A 1190 49.22 1.27 15.94
C PRO A 1190 47.70 1.35 16.22
N PRO A 1191 47.26 1.02 17.46
CA PRO A 1191 45.87 1.21 17.89
C PRO A 1191 45.43 2.68 17.72
N PRO A 1192 44.16 2.97 17.37
CA PRO A 1192 43.59 4.29 17.58
C PRO A 1192 43.58 4.61 19.08
N LYS A 1193 43.85 5.88 19.45
CA LYS A 1193 44.06 6.33 20.85
C LYS A 1193 42.91 6.05 21.83
N ASN A 1194 41.71 5.71 21.34
CA ASN A 1194 40.49 5.51 22.14
C ASN A 1194 39.97 4.06 22.16
N HIS A 1195 40.75 3.07 21.75
CA HIS A 1195 40.28 1.67 21.68
C HIS A 1195 41.23 0.73 22.42
N GLN A 1196 40.78 0.16 23.54
CA GLN A 1196 41.54 -0.81 24.33
C GLN A 1196 41.66 -2.21 23.70
N HIS A 1197 41.12 -2.47 22.50
CA HIS A 1197 41.27 -3.76 21.81
C HIS A 1197 41.43 -3.60 20.28
N SER A 1198 42.59 -3.10 19.83
CA SER A 1198 42.89 -2.97 18.41
C SER A 1198 43.47 -4.26 17.79
N SER A 1199 43.48 -4.32 16.45
CA SER A 1199 44.04 -5.40 15.61
C SER A 1199 45.47 -5.84 15.99
N ARG A 1200 46.26 -4.96 16.61
CA ARG A 1200 47.65 -5.22 17.03
C ARG A 1200 47.75 -6.05 18.32
N GLU A 1201 46.80 -5.91 19.24
CA GLU A 1201 46.69 -6.78 20.43
C GLU A 1201 46.08 -8.14 20.07
N ARG A 1202 45.08 -8.15 19.17
CA ARG A 1202 44.53 -9.39 18.58
C ARG A 1202 45.60 -10.21 17.84
N SER A 1203 46.46 -9.57 17.06
CA SER A 1203 47.59 -10.22 16.36
C SER A 1203 48.60 -10.88 17.32
N LYS A 1204 48.83 -10.30 18.51
CA LYS A 1204 49.71 -10.90 19.54
C LYS A 1204 49.08 -12.10 20.26
N VAL A 1205 47.76 -12.15 20.38
CA VAL A 1205 47.03 -13.24 21.06
C VAL A 1205 46.74 -14.41 20.12
N THR A 1206 46.51 -14.17 18.83
CA THR A 1206 46.10 -15.21 17.85
C THR A 1206 47.18 -15.58 16.82
N GLY A 1207 48.30 -14.84 16.75
CA GLY A 1207 49.30 -15.01 15.69
C GLY A 1207 48.86 -14.47 14.32
N TYR A 1208 47.78 -13.68 14.26
CA TYR A 1208 47.20 -13.19 13.01
C TYR A 1208 48.14 -12.25 12.23
N ASN A 1209 48.38 -12.58 10.96
CA ASN A 1209 49.07 -11.72 10.00
C ASN A 1209 48.19 -11.49 8.76
N PHE A 1210 47.80 -10.24 8.50
CA PHE A 1210 46.95 -9.84 7.38
C PHE A 1210 47.55 -10.22 6.01
N LEU A 1211 48.88 -10.14 5.87
CA LEU A 1211 49.63 -10.62 4.70
C LEU A 1211 50.32 -11.95 5.05
N ARG A 1212 49.70 -13.05 4.62
CA ARG A 1212 50.04 -14.42 5.04
C ARG A 1212 51.20 -15.04 4.25
N ARG A 1213 50.91 -15.58 3.05
CA ARG A 1213 51.87 -16.26 2.16
C ARG A 1213 52.12 -15.52 0.86
N GLY A 1214 51.07 -14.94 0.25
CA GLY A 1214 51.19 -14.20 -0.99
C GLY A 1214 51.77 -15.03 -2.13
N GLU A 1215 51.52 -16.35 -2.16
CA GLU A 1215 51.98 -17.28 -3.19
C GLU A 1215 50.78 -17.78 -4.02
N THR A 1216 51.05 -18.32 -5.20
CA THR A 1216 50.08 -19.05 -6.03
C THR A 1216 50.28 -20.55 -5.84
N GLY A 1217 49.21 -21.33 -5.91
CA GLY A 1217 49.22 -22.78 -5.69
C GLY A 1217 49.24 -23.22 -4.23
N SER A 1218 49.19 -22.29 -3.28
CA SER A 1218 49.23 -22.56 -1.83
C SER A 1218 48.04 -23.37 -1.33
N PHE A 1219 46.92 -23.37 -2.08
CA PHE A 1219 45.77 -24.21 -1.78
C PHE A 1219 46.12 -25.71 -1.72
N LYS A 1220 47.17 -26.17 -2.43
CA LYS A 1220 47.58 -27.58 -2.44
C LYS A 1220 48.02 -28.09 -1.06
N ASP A 1221 48.45 -27.19 -0.18
CA ASP A 1221 48.95 -27.55 1.15
C ASP A 1221 47.82 -27.72 2.18
N GLU A 1222 46.63 -27.15 1.91
CA GLU A 1222 45.60 -26.91 2.94
C GLU A 1222 44.19 -27.32 2.50
N MET A 1223 43.91 -27.34 1.20
CA MET A 1223 42.62 -27.74 0.64
C MET A 1223 42.63 -29.25 0.34
N PRO A 1224 41.65 -30.03 0.83
CA PRO A 1224 41.56 -31.45 0.49
C PRO A 1224 41.39 -31.69 -1.02
N LEU A 1225 41.92 -32.81 -1.51
CA LEU A 1225 41.87 -33.18 -2.94
C LEU A 1225 40.45 -33.17 -3.51
N GLU A 1226 39.46 -33.65 -2.75
CA GLU A 1226 38.04 -33.64 -3.15
C GLU A 1226 37.56 -32.22 -3.48
N PHE A 1227 37.93 -31.23 -2.67
CA PHE A 1227 37.55 -29.84 -2.92
C PHE A 1227 38.33 -29.25 -4.08
N ILE A 1228 39.61 -29.62 -4.26
CA ILE A 1228 40.39 -29.20 -5.44
C ILE A 1228 39.69 -29.66 -6.73
N GLU A 1229 39.19 -30.90 -6.77
CA GLU A 1229 38.44 -31.44 -7.91
C GLU A 1229 37.10 -30.72 -8.11
N LYS A 1230 36.33 -30.50 -7.05
CA LYS A 1230 35.06 -29.73 -7.11
C LYS A 1230 35.27 -28.31 -7.65
N PHE A 1231 36.29 -27.61 -7.17
CA PHE A 1231 36.65 -26.28 -7.67
C PHE A 1231 37.07 -26.32 -9.14
N ASN A 1232 37.91 -27.29 -9.55
CA ASN A 1232 38.33 -27.43 -10.93
C ASN A 1232 37.13 -27.70 -11.85
N GLN A 1233 36.22 -28.59 -11.46
CA GLN A 1233 35.01 -28.89 -12.21
C GLN A 1233 34.13 -27.64 -12.36
N LYS A 1234 33.91 -26.89 -11.26
CA LYS A 1234 33.09 -25.68 -11.29
C LYS A 1234 33.71 -24.56 -12.13
N THR A 1235 35.03 -24.33 -12.00
CA THR A 1235 35.77 -23.37 -12.82
C THR A 1235 35.73 -23.73 -14.29
N LYS A 1236 35.93 -25.01 -14.61
CA LYS A 1236 35.83 -25.53 -15.98
C LYS A 1236 34.43 -25.28 -16.56
N THR A 1237 33.38 -25.71 -15.87
CA THR A 1237 31.99 -25.51 -16.32
C THR A 1237 31.62 -24.05 -16.50
N ARG A 1238 32.12 -23.13 -15.67
CA ARG A 1238 31.77 -21.71 -15.74
C ARG A 1238 32.63 -20.92 -16.70
N PHE A 1239 33.89 -21.29 -16.90
CA PHE A 1239 34.84 -20.47 -17.65
C PHE A 1239 35.41 -21.10 -18.91
N ASP A 1240 35.03 -22.32 -19.28
CA ASP A 1240 35.47 -22.98 -20.52
C ASP A 1240 35.16 -22.19 -21.80
N CYS A 1241 34.12 -21.33 -21.78
CA CYS A 1241 33.77 -20.45 -22.89
C CYS A 1241 34.60 -19.15 -22.97
N TYR A 1242 35.44 -18.88 -21.97
CA TYR A 1242 36.34 -17.72 -21.95
C TYR A 1242 37.78 -18.18 -22.18
N GLU A 1243 38.32 -17.94 -23.37
CA GLU A 1243 39.73 -18.21 -23.66
C GLU A 1243 40.64 -17.47 -22.65
N ASN A 1244 41.54 -18.22 -22.01
CA ASN A 1244 42.60 -17.72 -21.15
C ASN A 1244 42.14 -16.94 -19.91
N LEU A 1245 40.99 -17.25 -19.27
CA LEU A 1245 40.60 -16.61 -17.99
C LEU A 1245 41.28 -17.22 -16.76
N TYR A 1246 41.55 -18.53 -16.75
CA TYR A 1246 42.36 -19.23 -15.73
C TYR A 1246 43.18 -20.35 -16.34
#